data_AF-A0A5N4AJ37-F1
#
_entry.id   AF-A0A5N4AJ37-F1
#
_cell.length_a   1.000
_cell.length_b   1.000
_cell.length_c   1.000
_cell.angle_alpha   90.00
_cell.angle_beta   90.00
_cell.angle_gamma   90.00
#
_symmetry.space_group_name_H-M   'P 1'
#
loop_
_entity.id
_entity.type
_entity.pdbx_description
1 polymer ?
#
loop_
_entity_poly.entity_id
_entity_poly.type
_entity_poly.pdbx_seq_one_letter_code
_entity_poly.pdbx_strand_id
1 'polypeptide(L)'
;MFASLKNKIREETGSDISKLTAKITSTAQRIESLRGRSQQGSTSSINSLVSSEGNRDETADGTKIDEDYKKRFNKLETEYAIKLEEKTKEWQGVLYEKDKKIQKLEKDQEDAFKQINSLRSVLKSSEEMQKRLVEHREDKEQIENFQTQEISKIKHLVLLREKELAEKSSLLKDTTQQLEKMRAEVTRLRKQEECLTDVQDDLESFRHSSARDMAALASELAKSEEERRHLTDLVTVLRQKNSSDDNSQENGELKLLEQRLEEAHLHLADIKTSWSDKIASLETQVGRLSRQAAEEGAERRRAVQEKAVFSEKVKQMECELECNRLEINNKEAKIRRLTSEIEEMSKELKSLRAESEEEIAFLREKIHDTGTEMKAVRKNLENTESQLDKSEDECSKLRLSVDSEHQANTSLRQLVAKLEKELGEEKSTCLNVQKTLSRVTSEKNAALLRNAEISQQMEIAKQECRRQDTEMTELVNKISALEGEMKIFKDKEAKSVEQDLKNTIIRLEEQVTEKNKTIKTLQLRLADIKKTLQQELRTPGSTNYHTDIQENNSAAVLMPSHTSTKQHSIRKDDDDINFKYLKHVLIKFLTSREYEAQHLIRAVSTLLKFSPEEEKLLHETLEWRMSWFAPKPRVANGQLATSIPPS
;
A
#
# COMPACT_ATOMS: atom_id res chain seq x y z
N MET A 1 19.00 -0.29 44.36
CA MET A 1 18.56 -0.96 43.11
C MET A 1 19.72 -1.30 42.18
N PHE A 2 20.53 -0.34 41.69
CA PHE A 2 21.63 -0.57 40.72
C PHE A 2 22.55 -1.79 40.96
N ALA A 3 22.91 -2.12 42.20
CA ALA A 3 23.77 -3.29 42.50
C ALA A 3 23.14 -4.63 42.08
N SER A 4 21.81 -4.76 42.18
CA SER A 4 21.09 -5.97 41.74
C SER A 4 21.15 -6.12 40.21
N LEU A 5 20.87 -5.04 39.48
CA LEU A 5 20.97 -5.01 38.02
C LEU A 5 22.39 -5.34 37.53
N LYS A 6 23.42 -4.82 38.20
CA LYS A 6 24.83 -5.08 37.83
C LYS A 6 25.28 -6.52 38.13
N ASN A 7 24.69 -7.18 39.13
CA ASN A 7 24.88 -8.63 39.33
C ASN A 7 24.13 -9.43 38.26
N LYS A 8 22.86 -9.12 37.98
CA LYS A 8 22.05 -9.87 37.02
C LYS A 8 22.58 -9.80 35.59
N ILE A 9 23.09 -8.64 35.15
CA ILE A 9 23.79 -8.53 33.85
C ILE A 9 25.03 -9.44 33.80
N ARG A 10 25.81 -9.54 34.88
CA ARG A 10 26.99 -10.42 34.95
C ARG A 10 26.61 -11.92 34.95
N GLU A 11 25.43 -12.24 35.44
CA GLU A 11 24.86 -13.60 35.50
C GLU A 11 24.29 -14.03 34.15
N GLU A 12 23.62 -13.13 33.42
CA GLU A 12 23.06 -13.37 32.09
C GLU A 12 24.09 -13.31 30.94
N THR A 13 25.18 -12.53 31.08
CA THR A 13 26.25 -12.40 30.04
C THR A 13 27.46 -13.32 30.28
N GLY A 14 27.22 -14.54 30.75
CA GLY A 14 28.22 -15.46 31.31
C GLY A 14 29.52 -15.65 30.51
N SER A 15 30.60 -14.98 30.94
CA SER A 15 32.04 -15.22 30.68
C SER A 15 32.60 -15.26 29.24
N ASP A 16 31.81 -15.51 28.20
CA ASP A 16 32.33 -15.85 26.87
C ASP A 16 32.68 -14.66 25.96
N ILE A 17 32.38 -13.42 26.37
CA ILE A 17 32.74 -12.19 25.63
C ILE A 17 34.27 -12.12 25.37
N SER A 18 35.08 -12.62 26.31
CA SER A 18 36.55 -12.67 26.17
C SER A 18 37.05 -13.58 25.03
N LYS A 19 36.21 -14.49 24.50
CA LYS A 19 36.58 -15.40 23.40
C LYS A 19 36.23 -14.87 22.02
N LEU A 20 35.32 -13.89 21.91
CA LEU A 20 34.87 -13.37 20.61
C LEU A 20 35.91 -12.43 19.99
N THR A 21 36.48 -11.53 20.80
CA THR A 21 37.47 -10.52 20.36
C THR A 21 38.71 -11.15 19.72
N ALA A 22 39.15 -12.30 20.22
CA ALA A 22 40.33 -13.03 19.71
C ALA A 22 40.16 -13.55 18.26
N LYS A 23 38.93 -13.64 17.75
CA LYS A 23 38.64 -14.21 16.43
C LYS A 23 38.57 -13.18 15.29
N ILE A 24 38.54 -11.89 15.63
CA ILE A 24 38.49 -10.78 14.65
C ILE A 24 39.91 -10.43 14.15
N THR A 25 40.93 -10.59 15.01
CA THR A 25 42.32 -10.20 14.71
C THR A 25 42.99 -11.08 13.63
N SER A 26 42.57 -12.34 13.46
CA SER A 26 43.21 -13.26 12.50
C SER A 26 42.88 -12.98 11.03
N THR A 27 41.75 -12.32 10.74
CA THR A 27 41.28 -12.10 9.36
C THR A 27 41.98 -10.91 8.70
N ALA A 28 42.58 -10.02 9.48
CA ALA A 28 43.20 -8.77 9.00
C ALA A 28 44.52 -8.97 8.22
N GLN A 29 45.16 -10.14 8.30
CA GLN A 29 46.46 -10.39 7.67
C GLN A 29 46.41 -11.01 6.26
N ARG A 30 45.25 -11.01 5.59
CA ARG A 30 45.09 -11.68 4.26
C ARG A 30 44.54 -10.81 3.12
N ILE A 31 44.55 -9.48 3.25
CA ILE A 31 44.10 -8.55 2.18
C ILE A 31 45.10 -7.39 1.95
N GLU A 32 46.37 -7.54 2.36
CA GLU A 32 47.42 -6.50 2.24
C GLU A 32 48.51 -6.90 1.22
N SER A 33 48.12 -7.56 0.12
CA SER A 33 49.05 -8.12 -0.89
C SER A 33 48.71 -7.79 -2.35
N LEU A 34 47.69 -6.95 -2.60
CA LEU A 34 47.19 -6.64 -3.96
C LEU A 34 46.96 -5.14 -4.20
N ARG A 35 47.88 -4.27 -3.76
CA ARG A 35 47.94 -2.88 -4.24
C ARG A 35 49.36 -2.31 -4.18
N GLY A 36 49.90 -1.90 -5.34
CA GLY A 36 51.03 -0.97 -5.41
C GLY A 36 52.35 -1.46 -6.00
N ARG A 37 52.39 -1.73 -7.32
CA ARG A 37 53.55 -1.36 -8.16
C ARG A 37 53.22 -1.35 -9.66
N SER A 38 52.89 -0.16 -10.16
CA SER A 38 53.23 0.22 -11.53
C SER A 38 54.53 1.01 -11.47
N GLN A 39 55.55 0.61 -12.25
CA GLN A 39 56.76 1.37 -12.62
C GLN A 39 57.78 0.42 -13.28
N GLN A 40 57.57 0.12 -14.57
CA GLN A 40 58.65 -0.07 -15.55
C GLN A 40 58.03 -0.24 -16.95
N GLY A 41 58.37 0.68 -17.85
CA GLY A 41 58.04 0.57 -19.27
C GLY A 41 59.25 0.07 -20.05
N SER A 42 59.02 -0.80 -21.02
CA SER A 42 59.95 -1.14 -22.10
C SER A 42 59.12 -1.47 -23.33
N THR A 43 58.89 -0.55 -24.27
CA THR A 43 59.84 -0.12 -25.31
C THR A 43 60.51 -1.28 -26.04
N SER A 44 59.95 -1.62 -27.19
CA SER A 44 60.66 -2.00 -28.43
C SER A 44 61.96 -2.83 -28.34
N SER A 45 61.90 -4.06 -28.83
CA SER A 45 62.89 -4.52 -29.81
C SER A 45 62.33 -5.63 -30.70
N ILE A 46 61.97 -5.29 -31.95
CA ILE A 46 61.94 -6.27 -33.04
C ILE A 46 63.35 -6.27 -33.61
N ASN A 47 64.18 -7.26 -33.27
CA ASN A 47 65.45 -7.51 -33.95
C ASN A 47 66.03 -8.89 -33.59
N SER A 48 65.90 -9.84 -34.52
CA SER A 48 66.78 -11.03 -34.60
C SER A 48 66.82 -11.57 -36.02
N LEU A 49 67.11 -10.70 -37.00
CA LEU A 49 67.55 -11.16 -38.32
C LEU A 49 68.96 -11.75 -38.17
N VAL A 50 69.08 -13.06 -38.38
CA VAL A 50 70.37 -13.73 -38.62
C VAL A 50 70.28 -14.41 -39.99
N SER A 51 70.53 -13.63 -41.03
CA SER A 51 70.87 -14.19 -42.33
C SER A 51 72.23 -14.86 -42.22
N SER A 52 72.28 -16.15 -42.51
CA SER A 52 73.53 -16.91 -42.68
C SER A 52 73.49 -17.56 -44.05
N GLU A 53 73.86 -16.79 -45.08
CA GLU A 53 74.00 -17.31 -46.45
C GLU A 53 75.07 -18.40 -46.49
N GLY A 54 74.64 -19.64 -46.72
CA GLY A 54 75.50 -20.82 -46.78
C GLY A 54 75.27 -21.56 -48.09
N ASN A 55 75.94 -21.10 -49.15
CA ASN A 55 75.86 -21.72 -50.48
C ASN A 55 76.11 -23.23 -50.42
N ARG A 56 75.15 -24.01 -50.92
CA ARG A 56 75.42 -25.31 -51.53
C ARG A 56 74.49 -25.55 -52.72
N ASP A 57 75.12 -25.91 -53.82
CA ASP A 57 74.51 -26.15 -55.12
C ASP A 57 74.05 -27.63 -55.24
N GLU A 58 73.52 -27.98 -56.42
CA GLU A 58 73.17 -29.32 -56.93
C GLU A 58 71.79 -29.93 -56.57
N THR A 59 71.29 -30.74 -57.51
CA THR A 59 70.11 -31.63 -57.49
C THR A 59 68.70 -30.99 -57.60
N ALA A 60 68.31 -30.69 -58.86
CA ALA A 60 67.03 -30.07 -59.24
C ALA A 60 65.76 -30.97 -59.14
N ASP A 61 65.72 -31.96 -58.26
CA ASP A 61 64.57 -32.87 -58.06
C ASP A 61 64.02 -32.88 -56.61
N GLY A 62 64.77 -32.35 -55.64
CA GLY A 62 64.32 -32.26 -54.24
C GLY A 62 63.24 -31.20 -53.99
N THR A 63 63.10 -30.21 -54.88
CA THR A 63 62.24 -29.03 -54.69
C THR A 63 60.75 -29.36 -54.55
N LYS A 64 60.25 -30.39 -55.24
CA LYS A 64 58.85 -30.86 -55.10
C LYS A 64 58.57 -31.47 -53.73
N ILE A 65 59.53 -32.21 -53.20
CA ILE A 65 59.39 -32.90 -51.90
C ILE A 65 59.46 -31.86 -50.78
N ASP A 66 60.41 -30.91 -50.84
CA ASP A 66 60.48 -29.80 -49.88
C ASP A 66 59.21 -28.93 -49.93
N GLU A 67 58.72 -28.58 -51.13
CA GLU A 67 57.46 -27.84 -51.27
C GLU A 67 56.28 -28.54 -50.59
N ASP A 68 56.13 -29.86 -50.73
CA ASP A 68 55.01 -30.60 -50.16
C ASP A 68 55.15 -30.82 -48.64
N TYR A 69 56.37 -30.95 -48.10
CA TYR A 69 56.60 -30.85 -46.65
C TYR A 69 56.28 -29.46 -46.11
N LYS A 70 56.67 -28.40 -46.83
CA LYS A 70 56.41 -27.00 -46.47
C LYS A 70 54.91 -26.68 -46.51
N LYS A 71 54.17 -27.14 -47.53
CA LYS A 71 52.70 -27.06 -47.59
C LYS A 71 52.02 -27.83 -46.45
N ARG A 72 52.56 -29.00 -46.05
CA ARG A 72 52.05 -29.76 -44.90
C ARG A 72 52.32 -29.04 -43.58
N PHE A 73 53.52 -28.48 -43.39
CA PHE A 73 53.89 -27.69 -42.22
C PHE A 73 52.99 -26.46 -42.09
N ASN A 74 52.89 -25.64 -43.15
CA ASN A 74 52.03 -24.47 -43.18
C ASN A 74 50.55 -24.82 -42.94
N LYS A 75 50.05 -25.96 -43.47
CA LYS A 75 48.70 -26.45 -43.13
C LYS A 75 48.57 -26.74 -41.64
N LEU A 76 49.52 -27.47 -41.05
CA LEU A 76 49.51 -27.80 -39.63
C LEU A 76 49.55 -26.54 -38.76
N GLU A 77 50.39 -25.57 -39.13
CA GLU A 77 50.51 -24.26 -38.48
C GLU A 77 49.19 -23.46 -38.57
N THR A 78 48.55 -23.40 -39.76
CA THR A 78 47.23 -22.77 -39.88
C THR A 78 46.14 -23.49 -39.09
N GLU A 79 46.16 -24.82 -39.02
CA GLU A 79 45.24 -25.59 -38.17
C GLU A 79 45.47 -25.31 -36.68
N TYR A 80 46.73 -25.19 -36.23
CA TYR A 80 47.04 -24.81 -34.85
C TYR A 80 46.64 -23.37 -34.55
N ALA A 81 46.84 -22.43 -35.48
CA ALA A 81 46.40 -21.04 -35.35
C ALA A 81 44.87 -20.96 -35.23
N ILE A 82 44.12 -21.65 -36.10
CA ILE A 82 42.65 -21.71 -36.05
C ILE A 82 42.18 -22.30 -34.72
N LYS A 83 42.75 -23.43 -34.26
CA LYS A 83 42.39 -24.05 -32.97
C LYS A 83 42.71 -23.14 -31.77
N LEU A 84 43.78 -22.34 -31.87
CA LEU A 84 44.15 -21.36 -30.84
C LEU A 84 43.20 -20.14 -30.85
N GLU A 85 42.76 -19.68 -32.02
CA GLU A 85 41.77 -18.62 -32.17
C GLU A 85 40.38 -19.08 -31.69
N GLU A 86 39.93 -20.27 -32.06
CA GLU A 86 38.71 -20.90 -31.54
C GLU A 86 38.73 -21.00 -30.01
N LYS A 87 39.84 -21.45 -29.41
CA LYS A 87 40.00 -21.48 -27.96
C LYS A 87 40.03 -20.08 -27.34
N THR A 88 40.68 -19.10 -27.98
CA THR A 88 40.65 -17.70 -27.52
C THR A 88 39.21 -17.15 -27.51
N LYS A 89 38.42 -17.49 -28.53
CA LYS A 89 37.01 -17.09 -28.69
C LYS A 89 36.08 -17.78 -27.69
N GLU A 90 36.29 -19.07 -27.41
CA GLU A 90 35.61 -19.77 -26.29
C GLU A 90 35.89 -19.07 -24.95
N TRP A 91 37.16 -18.78 -24.65
CA TRP A 91 37.55 -18.18 -23.38
C TRP A 91 37.04 -16.74 -23.24
N GLN A 92 36.99 -15.96 -24.33
CA GLN A 92 36.31 -14.66 -24.35
C GLN A 92 34.79 -14.81 -24.07
N GLY A 93 34.13 -15.82 -24.64
CA GLY A 93 32.72 -16.11 -24.35
C GLY A 93 32.47 -16.43 -22.88
N VAL A 94 33.29 -17.31 -22.29
CA VAL A 94 33.20 -17.69 -20.86
C VAL A 94 33.51 -16.51 -19.93
N LEU A 95 34.46 -15.63 -20.29
CA LEU A 95 34.73 -14.40 -19.55
C LEU A 95 33.50 -13.46 -19.60
N TYR A 96 32.97 -13.20 -20.79
CA TYR A 96 31.79 -12.33 -20.96
C TYR A 96 30.55 -12.85 -20.21
N GLU A 97 30.31 -14.16 -20.18
CA GLU A 97 29.25 -14.75 -19.36
C GLU A 97 29.49 -14.56 -17.86
N LYS A 98 30.75 -14.65 -17.39
CA LYS A 98 31.10 -14.41 -15.99
C LYS A 98 31.01 -12.95 -15.60
N ASP A 99 31.47 -12.02 -16.43
CA ASP A 99 31.35 -10.58 -16.18
C ASP A 99 29.87 -10.16 -16.11
N LYS A 100 29.04 -10.69 -17.03
CA LYS A 100 27.58 -10.51 -17.00
C LYS A 100 26.92 -11.14 -15.77
N LYS A 101 27.47 -12.24 -15.24
CA LYS A 101 27.03 -12.86 -13.98
C LYS A 101 27.43 -12.00 -12.77
N ILE A 102 28.62 -11.42 -12.77
CA ILE A 102 29.15 -10.53 -11.74
C ILE A 102 28.31 -9.25 -11.69
N GLN A 103 28.12 -8.53 -12.80
CA GLN A 103 27.28 -7.34 -12.86
C GLN A 103 25.86 -7.58 -12.33
N LYS A 104 25.28 -8.75 -12.59
CA LYS A 104 23.97 -9.09 -12.03
C LYS A 104 24.02 -9.27 -10.52
N LEU A 105 25.02 -9.99 -10.00
CA LEU A 105 25.19 -10.17 -8.55
C LEU A 105 25.50 -8.86 -7.82
N GLU A 106 26.29 -7.96 -8.43
CA GLU A 106 26.57 -6.62 -7.92
C GLU A 106 25.29 -5.77 -7.83
N LYS A 107 24.44 -5.81 -8.86
CA LYS A 107 23.12 -5.15 -8.81
C LYS A 107 22.19 -5.78 -7.77
N ASP A 108 22.07 -7.11 -7.77
CA ASP A 108 21.23 -7.83 -6.80
C ASP A 108 21.69 -7.53 -5.35
N GLN A 109 23.00 -7.34 -5.13
CA GLN A 109 23.60 -6.88 -3.86
C GLN A 109 23.28 -5.41 -3.54
N GLU A 110 23.38 -4.50 -4.50
CA GLU A 110 23.08 -3.07 -4.31
C GLU A 110 21.60 -2.85 -3.96
N ASP A 111 20.70 -3.54 -4.65
CA ASP A 111 19.26 -3.45 -4.41
C ASP A 111 18.87 -4.10 -3.06
N ALA A 112 19.55 -5.17 -2.64
CA ALA A 112 19.44 -5.70 -1.27
C ALA A 112 19.95 -4.70 -0.21
N PHE A 113 21.04 -3.97 -0.48
CA PHE A 113 21.59 -2.97 0.45
C PHE A 113 20.64 -1.77 0.61
N LYS A 114 19.95 -1.35 -0.46
CA LYS A 114 18.87 -0.35 -0.41
C LYS A 114 17.71 -0.81 0.47
N GLN A 115 17.26 -2.06 0.33
CA GLN A 115 16.21 -2.64 1.17
C GLN A 115 16.61 -2.73 2.65
N ILE A 116 17.85 -3.13 2.95
CA ILE A 116 18.37 -3.14 4.33
C ILE A 116 18.34 -1.73 4.93
N ASN A 117 18.76 -0.71 4.18
CA ASN A 117 18.75 0.67 4.66
C ASN A 117 17.33 1.23 4.87
N SER A 118 16.36 0.93 3.99
CA SER A 118 14.97 1.38 4.18
C SER A 118 14.32 0.69 5.38
N LEU A 119 14.47 -0.64 5.53
CA LEU A 119 14.01 -1.39 6.70
C LEU A 119 14.65 -0.89 8.00
N ARG A 120 15.93 -0.53 7.98
CA ARG A 120 16.64 0.02 9.15
C ARG A 120 16.14 1.43 9.53
N SER A 121 15.75 2.24 8.55
CA SER A 121 15.11 3.54 8.78
C SER A 121 13.70 3.38 9.38
N VAL A 122 12.91 2.44 8.85
CA VAL A 122 11.57 2.11 9.39
C VAL A 122 11.68 1.59 10.82
N LEU A 123 12.60 0.66 11.09
CA LEU A 123 12.85 0.12 12.43
C LEU A 123 13.17 1.25 13.43
N LYS A 124 14.11 2.14 13.11
CA LYS A 124 14.46 3.29 13.95
C LYS A 124 13.26 4.22 14.22
N SER A 125 12.42 4.47 13.22
CA SER A 125 11.20 5.26 13.41
C SER A 125 10.16 4.58 14.32
N SER A 126 10.09 3.25 14.29
CA SER A 126 9.25 2.43 15.16
C SER A 126 9.79 2.39 16.60
N GLU A 127 11.10 2.30 16.78
CA GLU A 127 11.77 2.40 18.08
C GLU A 127 11.54 3.78 18.72
N GLU A 128 11.64 4.86 17.93
CA GLU A 128 11.35 6.23 18.39
C GLU A 128 9.87 6.42 18.75
N MET A 129 8.94 5.86 17.96
CA MET A 129 7.51 5.88 18.28
C MET A 129 7.22 5.08 19.56
N GLN A 130 7.82 3.91 19.71
CA GLN A 130 7.65 3.07 20.91
C GLN A 130 8.22 3.74 22.16
N LYS A 131 9.35 4.47 22.06
CA LYS A 131 9.88 5.28 23.16
C LYS A 131 8.90 6.37 23.60
N ARG A 132 8.32 7.13 22.65
CA ARG A 132 7.30 8.16 22.95
C ARG A 132 6.02 7.56 23.58
N LEU A 133 5.64 6.34 23.20
CA LEU A 133 4.51 5.62 23.80
C LEU A 133 4.80 5.17 25.25
N VAL A 134 6.05 4.90 25.60
CA VAL A 134 6.45 4.64 26.99
C VAL A 134 6.47 5.94 27.79
N GLU A 135 7.08 7.01 27.26
CA GLU A 135 7.10 8.35 27.89
C GLU A 135 5.68 8.85 28.20
N HIS A 136 4.78 8.83 27.21
CA HIS A 136 3.37 9.21 27.43
C HIS A 136 2.61 8.30 28.41
N ARG A 137 3.06 7.06 28.63
CA ARG A 137 2.48 6.17 29.64
C ARG A 137 2.98 6.53 31.04
N GLU A 138 4.26 6.85 31.18
CA GLU A 138 4.88 7.31 32.43
C GLU A 138 4.33 8.69 32.85
N ASP A 139 4.19 9.63 31.90
CA ASP A 139 3.51 10.92 32.10
C ASP A 139 2.07 10.72 32.62
N LYS A 140 1.33 9.81 31.98
CA LYS A 140 -0.06 9.52 32.36
C LYS A 140 -0.14 8.94 33.77
N GLU A 141 0.74 7.98 34.11
CA GLU A 141 0.76 7.36 35.44
C GLU A 141 1.13 8.38 36.53
N GLN A 142 2.03 9.34 36.25
CA GLN A 142 2.30 10.46 37.15
C GLN A 142 1.07 11.33 37.36
N ILE A 143 0.33 11.69 36.30
CA ILE A 143 -0.90 12.49 36.39
C ILE A 143 -1.99 11.75 37.19
N GLU A 144 -2.21 10.46 36.96
CA GLU A 144 -3.17 9.65 37.72
C GLU A 144 -2.78 9.54 39.21
N ASN A 145 -1.49 9.47 39.52
CA ASN A 145 -0.98 9.51 40.90
C ASN A 145 -1.20 10.88 41.58
N PHE A 146 -0.89 12.00 40.91
CA PHE A 146 -1.14 13.34 41.45
C PHE A 146 -2.65 13.60 41.67
N GLN A 147 -3.51 13.18 40.72
CA GLN A 147 -4.96 13.26 40.89
C GLN A 147 -5.44 12.44 42.08
N THR A 148 -4.92 11.22 42.27
CA THR A 148 -5.25 10.37 43.43
C THR A 148 -4.81 11.01 44.76
N GLN A 149 -3.66 11.70 44.77
CA GLN A 149 -3.17 12.43 45.94
C GLN A 149 -4.07 13.64 46.26
N GLU A 150 -4.43 14.46 45.27
CA GLU A 150 -5.31 15.62 45.45
C GLU A 150 -6.73 15.21 45.87
N ILE A 151 -7.30 14.17 45.25
CA ILE A 151 -8.60 13.61 45.68
C ILE A 151 -8.53 13.16 47.15
N SER A 152 -7.40 12.60 47.60
CA SER A 152 -7.20 12.20 48.99
C SER A 152 -7.09 13.41 49.95
N LYS A 153 -6.40 14.48 49.55
CA LYS A 153 -6.34 15.76 50.30
C LYS A 153 -7.73 16.40 50.41
N ILE A 154 -8.45 16.50 49.30
CA ILE A 154 -9.82 17.05 49.24
C ILE A 154 -10.76 16.23 50.13
N LYS A 155 -10.71 14.90 50.05
CA LYS A 155 -11.51 14.00 50.90
C LYS A 155 -11.23 14.21 52.39
N HIS A 156 -9.97 14.43 52.78
CA HIS A 156 -9.62 14.73 54.17
C HIS A 156 -10.15 16.10 54.62
N LEU A 157 -10.03 17.13 53.78
CA LEU A 157 -10.56 18.48 54.05
C LEU A 157 -12.09 18.50 54.17
N VAL A 158 -12.80 17.75 53.31
CA VAL A 158 -14.25 17.57 53.39
C VAL A 158 -14.65 16.91 54.71
N LEU A 159 -14.00 15.79 55.07
CA LEU A 159 -14.30 15.05 56.31
C LEU A 159 -14.01 15.89 57.58
N LEU A 160 -12.94 16.69 57.57
CA LEU A 160 -12.69 17.69 58.62
C LEU A 160 -13.82 18.73 58.71
N ARG A 161 -14.33 19.21 57.57
CA ARG A 161 -15.43 20.20 57.54
C ARG A 161 -16.79 19.61 57.91
N GLU A 162 -17.05 18.35 57.58
CA GLU A 162 -18.21 17.59 58.08
C GLU A 162 -18.15 17.48 59.61
N LYS A 163 -16.98 17.18 60.19
CA LYS A 163 -16.76 17.14 61.63
C LYS A 163 -16.95 18.50 62.30
N GLU A 164 -16.35 19.57 61.76
CA GLU A 164 -16.58 20.94 62.23
C GLU A 164 -18.06 21.33 62.19
N LEU A 165 -18.79 20.94 61.13
CA LEU A 165 -20.20 21.27 60.94
C LEU A 165 -21.08 20.49 61.92
N ALA A 166 -20.76 19.22 62.19
CA ALA A 166 -21.44 18.42 63.22
C ALA A 166 -21.23 19.01 64.63
N GLU A 167 -20.01 19.41 64.96
CA GLU A 167 -19.69 20.06 66.25
C GLU A 167 -20.44 21.40 66.41
N LYS A 168 -20.43 22.25 65.37
CA LYS A 168 -21.19 23.52 65.33
C LYS A 168 -22.70 23.28 65.42
N SER A 169 -23.22 22.23 64.79
CA SER A 169 -24.63 21.84 64.85
C SER A 169 -25.06 21.38 66.26
N SER A 170 -24.20 20.61 66.96
CA SER A 170 -24.44 20.27 68.37
C SER A 170 -24.46 21.52 69.25
N LEU A 171 -23.45 22.38 69.15
CA LEU A 171 -23.38 23.61 69.93
C LEU A 171 -24.57 24.56 69.66
N LEU A 172 -25.03 24.64 68.42
CA LEU A 172 -26.24 25.39 68.05
C LEU A 172 -27.50 24.78 68.69
N LYS A 173 -27.61 23.45 68.72
CA LYS A 173 -28.72 22.75 69.39
C LYS A 173 -28.72 22.97 70.91
N ASP A 174 -27.54 22.91 71.53
CA ASP A 174 -27.40 23.09 72.98
C ASP A 174 -27.67 24.54 73.41
N THR A 175 -27.18 25.53 72.64
CA THR A 175 -27.50 26.95 72.87
C THR A 175 -28.96 27.27 72.57
N THR A 176 -29.59 26.63 71.58
CA THR A 176 -31.04 26.76 71.34
C THR A 176 -31.85 26.23 72.53
N GLN A 177 -31.50 25.07 73.10
CA GLN A 177 -32.13 24.56 74.32
C GLN A 177 -31.91 25.47 75.55
N GLN A 178 -30.75 26.13 75.65
CA GLN A 178 -30.52 27.13 76.71
C GLN A 178 -31.42 28.37 76.51
N LEU A 179 -31.57 28.85 75.27
CA LEU A 179 -32.50 29.95 74.95
C LEU A 179 -33.97 29.57 75.23
N GLU A 180 -34.38 28.33 74.97
CA GLU A 180 -35.72 27.84 75.31
C GLU A 180 -35.94 27.79 76.83
N LYS A 181 -34.95 27.30 77.60
CA LYS A 181 -35.00 27.33 79.08
C LYS A 181 -35.10 28.76 79.61
N MET A 182 -34.29 29.70 79.09
CA MET A 182 -34.35 31.11 79.49
C MET A 182 -35.68 31.78 79.08
N ARG A 183 -36.26 31.44 77.93
CA ARG A 183 -37.60 31.92 77.51
C ARG A 183 -38.70 31.39 78.42
N ALA A 184 -38.64 30.11 78.80
CA ALA A 184 -39.57 29.52 79.76
C ALA A 184 -39.45 30.20 81.13
N GLU A 185 -38.23 30.48 81.59
CA GLU A 185 -37.98 31.17 82.85
C GLU A 185 -38.45 32.64 82.84
N VAL A 186 -38.23 33.38 81.75
CA VAL A 186 -38.80 34.73 81.56
C VAL A 186 -40.34 34.68 81.56
N THR A 187 -40.94 33.65 80.96
CA THR A 187 -42.41 33.44 80.99
C THR A 187 -42.90 33.09 82.39
N ARG A 188 -42.11 32.36 83.18
CA ARG A 188 -42.39 32.04 84.59
C ARG A 188 -42.31 33.30 85.47
N LEU A 189 -41.30 34.13 85.26
CA LEU A 189 -41.10 35.39 86.00
C LEU A 189 -42.20 36.42 85.72
N ARG A 190 -42.62 36.58 84.45
CA ARG A 190 -43.76 37.47 84.10
C ARG A 190 -45.05 37.13 84.85
N LYS A 191 -45.35 35.84 85.04
CA LYS A 191 -46.50 35.41 85.85
C LYS A 191 -46.35 35.74 87.34
N GLN A 192 -45.12 35.81 87.84
CA GLN A 192 -44.87 36.26 89.22
C GLN A 192 -44.92 37.79 89.34
N GLU A 193 -44.57 38.52 88.29
CA GLU A 193 -44.71 39.98 88.17
C GLU A 193 -46.19 40.39 88.08
N GLU A 194 -47.00 39.67 87.30
CA GLU A 194 -48.47 39.76 87.27
C GLU A 194 -49.06 39.58 88.69
N CYS A 195 -48.80 38.44 89.35
CA CYS A 195 -49.30 38.21 90.72
C CYS A 195 -48.71 39.15 91.79
N LEU A 196 -47.53 39.74 91.57
CA LEU A 196 -47.00 40.79 92.45
C LEU A 196 -47.74 42.10 92.28
N THR A 197 -48.24 42.38 91.07
CA THR A 197 -49.07 43.55 90.77
C THR A 197 -50.45 43.40 91.41
N ASP A 198 -51.09 42.23 91.25
CA ASP A 198 -52.36 41.91 91.93
C ASP A 198 -52.28 42.14 93.45
N VAL A 199 -51.20 41.68 94.09
CA VAL A 199 -50.97 41.85 95.53
C VAL A 199 -50.63 43.29 95.92
N GLN A 200 -50.06 44.09 95.02
CA GLN A 200 -49.84 45.53 95.25
C GLN A 200 -51.17 46.29 95.21
N ASP A 201 -52.02 46.02 94.21
CA ASP A 201 -53.36 46.62 94.10
C ASP A 201 -54.25 46.27 95.31
N ASP A 202 -54.23 45.02 95.76
CA ASP A 202 -54.88 44.59 97.01
C ASP A 202 -54.35 45.37 98.22
N LEU A 203 -53.03 45.51 98.36
CA LEU A 203 -52.41 46.26 99.46
C LEU A 203 -52.74 47.76 99.42
N GLU A 204 -52.84 48.39 98.24
CA GLU A 204 -53.29 49.77 98.12
C GLU A 204 -54.78 49.89 98.46
N SER A 205 -55.62 48.95 98.02
CA SER A 205 -57.04 48.85 98.41
C SER A 205 -57.22 48.73 99.93
N PHE A 206 -56.46 47.86 100.61
CA PHE A 206 -56.46 47.75 102.07
C PHE A 206 -55.95 49.03 102.76
N ARG A 207 -54.91 49.69 102.24
CA ARG A 207 -54.42 50.97 102.77
C ARG A 207 -55.45 52.08 102.61
N HIS A 208 -56.16 52.14 101.47
CA HIS A 208 -57.26 53.07 101.25
C HIS A 208 -58.46 52.77 102.15
N SER A 209 -58.75 51.51 102.48
CA SER A 209 -59.80 51.22 103.48
C SER A 209 -59.37 51.61 104.87
N SER A 210 -58.21 51.15 105.34
CA SER A 210 -57.68 51.52 106.66
C SER A 210 -57.58 53.04 106.83
N ALA A 211 -57.22 53.80 105.79
CA ALA A 211 -57.24 55.27 105.83
C ALA A 211 -58.65 55.87 105.94
N ARG A 212 -59.66 55.31 105.24
CA ARG A 212 -61.07 55.70 105.41
C ARG A 212 -61.57 55.39 106.82
N ASP A 213 -61.26 54.22 107.33
CA ASP A 213 -61.72 53.72 108.63
C ASP A 213 -61.06 54.54 109.77
N MET A 214 -59.76 54.85 109.65
CA MET A 214 -59.05 55.78 110.54
C MET A 214 -59.61 57.20 110.49
N ALA A 215 -59.99 57.71 109.32
CA ALA A 215 -60.60 59.04 109.18
C ALA A 215 -62.00 59.10 109.84
N ALA A 216 -62.78 58.02 109.72
CA ALA A 216 -64.07 57.90 110.41
C ALA A 216 -63.89 57.89 111.94
N LEU A 217 -62.98 57.05 112.46
CA LEU A 217 -62.64 56.99 113.88
C LEU A 217 -62.10 58.32 114.42
N ALA A 218 -61.27 59.04 113.65
CA ALA A 218 -60.78 60.36 114.04
C ALA A 218 -61.91 61.40 114.12
N SER A 219 -62.89 61.34 113.22
CA SER A 219 -64.08 62.20 113.24
C SER A 219 -64.99 61.90 114.45
N GLU A 220 -65.16 60.62 114.80
CA GLU A 220 -65.97 60.20 115.95
C GLU A 220 -65.27 60.53 117.28
N LEU A 221 -63.94 60.37 117.36
CA LEU A 221 -63.14 60.82 118.48
C LEU A 221 -63.22 62.34 118.67
N ALA A 222 -63.10 63.13 117.59
CA ALA A 222 -63.21 64.58 117.66
C ALA A 222 -64.58 65.05 118.19
N LYS A 223 -65.67 64.36 117.83
CA LYS A 223 -67.01 64.59 118.38
C LYS A 223 -67.05 64.31 119.89
N SER A 224 -66.51 63.17 120.33
CA SER A 224 -66.47 62.81 121.75
C SER A 224 -65.54 63.69 122.59
N GLU A 225 -64.46 64.21 122.01
CA GLU A 225 -63.61 65.19 122.67
C GLU A 225 -64.34 66.50 122.96
N GLU A 226 -65.19 66.99 122.05
CA GLU A 226 -65.93 68.24 122.24
C GLU A 226 -67.01 68.09 123.31
N GLU A 227 -67.74 66.96 123.31
CA GLU A 227 -68.63 66.56 124.39
C GLU A 227 -67.89 66.54 125.75
N ARG A 228 -66.63 66.06 125.78
CA ARG A 228 -65.78 66.08 126.97
C ARG A 228 -65.27 67.49 127.35
N ARG A 229 -65.00 68.39 126.39
CA ARG A 229 -64.59 69.78 126.67
C ARG A 229 -65.70 70.50 127.44
N HIS A 230 -66.93 70.45 126.93
CA HIS A 230 -68.10 71.07 127.60
C HIS A 230 -68.32 70.58 129.04
N LEU A 231 -68.08 69.28 129.32
CA LEU A 231 -68.12 68.73 130.68
C LEU A 231 -66.95 69.18 131.56
N THR A 232 -65.79 69.49 130.97
CA THR A 232 -64.59 69.89 131.71
C THR A 232 -64.69 71.34 132.20
N ASP A 233 -65.19 72.25 131.36
CA ASP A 233 -65.33 73.68 131.70
C ASP A 233 -66.36 73.91 132.82
N LEU A 234 -67.36 73.02 132.95
CA LEU A 234 -68.31 73.02 134.06
C LEU A 234 -67.65 72.72 135.42
N VAL A 235 -66.53 71.97 135.43
CA VAL A 235 -65.81 71.56 136.65
C VAL A 235 -64.79 72.63 137.10
N THR A 236 -64.19 73.38 136.18
CA THR A 236 -63.19 74.42 136.52
C THR A 236 -63.81 75.57 137.30
N VAL A 237 -65.02 76.01 136.92
CA VAL A 237 -65.80 77.05 137.62
C VAL A 237 -66.04 76.72 139.10
N LEU A 238 -66.13 75.43 139.46
CA LEU A 238 -66.39 75.00 140.83
C LEU A 238 -65.14 75.01 141.74
N ARG A 239 -63.91 75.04 141.19
CA ARG A 239 -62.67 74.93 141.97
C ARG A 239 -62.06 76.25 142.43
N GLN A 240 -62.48 77.39 141.87
CA GLN A 240 -61.76 78.67 142.01
C GLN A 240 -62.10 79.49 143.28
N LYS A 241 -62.59 78.86 144.37
CA LYS A 241 -63.30 79.58 145.45
C LYS A 241 -62.63 79.63 146.85
N ASN A 242 -61.58 78.87 147.14
CA ASN A 242 -61.06 78.72 148.51
C ASN A 242 -59.54 78.94 148.71
N SER A 243 -59.20 79.44 149.91
CA SER A 243 -57.92 79.43 150.65
C SER A 243 -56.89 80.57 150.42
N SER A 244 -56.38 81.07 151.56
CA SER A 244 -55.29 82.05 151.75
C SER A 244 -54.79 81.95 153.21
N ASP A 245 -53.52 82.35 153.44
CA ASP A 245 -52.95 82.93 154.68
C ASP A 245 -52.86 82.10 156.01
N ASP A 246 -51.96 82.36 156.98
CA ASP A 246 -50.60 82.98 156.98
C ASP A 246 -49.87 82.80 158.37
N ASN A 247 -48.54 82.99 158.39
CA ASN A 247 -47.63 83.59 159.40
C ASN A 247 -47.33 83.07 160.84
N SER A 248 -46.02 82.94 161.11
CA SER A 248 -45.21 83.51 162.23
C SER A 248 -45.43 83.21 163.74
N GLN A 249 -44.52 83.54 164.70
CA GLN A 249 -43.03 83.47 164.79
C GLN A 249 -42.53 83.99 166.17
N GLU A 250 -41.90 83.16 167.02
CA GLU A 250 -41.10 83.64 168.17
C GLU A 250 -39.96 82.65 168.55
N ASN A 251 -38.97 83.04 169.37
CA ASN A 251 -37.68 82.37 169.79
C ASN A 251 -36.36 83.10 169.44
N GLY A 252 -36.35 84.42 169.20
CA GLY A 252 -35.27 85.16 168.50
C GLY A 252 -33.79 84.83 168.79
N GLU A 253 -33.36 84.62 170.04
CA GLU A 253 -31.93 84.46 170.37
C GLU A 253 -31.45 83.00 170.41
N LEU A 254 -32.30 82.07 170.85
CA LEU A 254 -32.08 80.65 170.59
C LEU A 254 -32.04 80.44 169.07
N LYS A 255 -33.01 81.04 168.36
CA LYS A 255 -33.02 81.11 166.90
C LYS A 255 -31.76 81.70 166.31
N LEU A 256 -31.03 82.63 166.94
CA LEU A 256 -29.82 83.21 166.33
C LEU A 256 -28.60 82.27 166.40
N LEU A 257 -28.47 81.49 167.48
CA LEU A 257 -27.41 80.48 167.60
C LEU A 257 -27.78 79.17 166.87
N GLU A 258 -29.05 78.78 166.94
CA GLU A 258 -29.65 77.72 166.14
C GLU A 258 -29.53 78.06 164.64
N GLN A 259 -29.84 79.30 164.22
CA GLN A 259 -29.62 79.80 162.86
C GLN A 259 -28.14 79.80 162.48
N ARG A 260 -27.19 80.13 163.35
CA ARG A 260 -25.76 80.02 163.00
C ARG A 260 -25.28 78.57 162.86
N LEU A 261 -25.84 77.66 163.65
CA LEU A 261 -25.58 76.23 163.50
C LEU A 261 -26.25 75.67 162.23
N GLU A 262 -27.46 76.14 161.92
CA GLU A 262 -28.22 75.78 160.73
C GLU A 262 -27.62 76.40 159.47
N GLU A 263 -27.10 77.62 159.51
CA GLU A 263 -26.28 78.26 158.46
C GLU A 263 -25.00 77.45 158.22
N ALA A 264 -24.33 76.99 159.28
CA ALA A 264 -23.17 76.11 159.15
C ALA A 264 -23.54 74.73 158.59
N HIS A 265 -24.68 74.16 158.98
CA HIS A 265 -25.20 72.90 158.42
C HIS A 265 -25.66 73.05 156.98
N LEU A 266 -26.31 74.16 156.62
CA LEU A 266 -26.72 74.52 155.26
C LEU A 266 -25.48 74.70 154.39
N HIS A 267 -24.49 75.50 154.81
CA HIS A 267 -23.23 75.61 154.08
C HIS A 267 -22.51 74.26 153.92
N LEU A 268 -22.52 73.39 154.94
CA LEU A 268 -21.90 72.07 154.84
C LEU A 268 -22.74 71.11 153.97
N ALA A 269 -24.06 71.28 153.92
CA ALA A 269 -24.96 70.58 153.02
C ALA A 269 -24.81 71.06 151.56
N ASP A 270 -24.73 72.37 151.31
CA ASP A 270 -24.47 73.00 150.01
C ASP A 270 -23.09 72.59 149.46
N ILE A 271 -22.08 72.54 150.33
CA ILE A 271 -20.78 71.98 149.99
C ILE A 271 -20.95 70.49 149.63
N LYS A 272 -21.65 69.70 150.44
CA LYS A 272 -21.86 68.26 150.20
C LYS A 272 -22.66 67.98 148.93
N THR A 273 -23.70 68.74 148.60
CA THR A 273 -24.45 68.64 147.34
C THR A 273 -23.57 69.07 146.18
N SER A 274 -22.85 70.18 146.27
CA SER A 274 -21.89 70.61 145.23
C SER A 274 -20.80 69.56 144.94
N TRP A 275 -20.24 68.92 145.97
CA TRP A 275 -19.33 67.78 145.78
C TRP A 275 -20.04 66.55 145.19
N SER A 276 -21.29 66.27 145.58
CA SER A 276 -22.07 65.13 145.05
C SER A 276 -22.42 65.33 143.57
N ASP A 277 -22.87 66.52 143.20
CA ASP A 277 -23.13 66.93 141.82
C ASP A 277 -21.85 66.90 140.99
N LYS A 278 -20.72 67.31 141.58
CA LYS A 278 -19.41 67.24 140.92
C LYS A 278 -18.96 65.80 140.71
N ILE A 279 -19.21 64.91 141.67
CA ILE A 279 -18.97 63.46 141.53
C ILE A 279 -19.87 62.90 140.42
N ALA A 280 -21.19 63.10 140.48
CA ALA A 280 -22.13 62.61 139.46
C ALA A 280 -21.82 63.15 138.04
N SER A 281 -21.34 64.40 137.95
CA SER A 281 -20.85 65.02 136.71
C SER A 281 -19.59 64.31 136.19
N LEU A 282 -18.62 64.02 137.06
CA LEU A 282 -17.40 63.28 136.72
C LEU A 282 -17.68 61.82 136.38
N GLU A 283 -18.57 61.13 137.10
CA GLU A 283 -19.03 59.77 136.80
C GLU A 283 -19.74 59.72 135.44
N THR A 284 -20.59 60.70 135.14
CA THR A 284 -21.21 60.84 133.81
C THR A 284 -20.16 61.08 132.72
N GLN A 285 -19.13 61.89 133.00
CA GLN A 285 -18.03 62.13 132.06
C GLN A 285 -17.18 60.87 131.83
N VAL A 286 -16.82 60.14 132.89
CA VAL A 286 -16.10 58.87 132.84
C VAL A 286 -16.92 57.80 132.12
N GLY A 287 -18.24 57.74 132.34
CA GLY A 287 -19.14 56.84 131.63
C GLY A 287 -19.24 57.16 130.13
N ARG A 288 -19.28 58.44 129.74
CA ARG A 288 -19.23 58.88 128.34
C ARG A 288 -17.88 58.53 127.69
N LEU A 289 -16.76 58.83 128.35
CA LEU A 289 -15.41 58.51 127.87
C LEU A 289 -15.19 56.99 127.74
N SER A 290 -15.69 56.20 128.69
CA SER A 290 -15.61 54.74 128.65
C SER A 290 -16.42 54.15 127.49
N ARG A 291 -17.61 54.70 127.24
CA ARG A 291 -18.42 54.33 126.06
C ARG A 291 -17.72 54.72 124.75
N GLN A 292 -17.23 55.95 124.64
CA GLN A 292 -16.49 56.42 123.47
C GLN A 292 -15.25 55.54 123.20
N ALA A 293 -14.47 55.20 124.23
CA ALA A 293 -13.31 54.33 124.09
C ALA A 293 -13.69 52.91 123.62
N ALA A 294 -14.84 52.39 124.06
CA ALA A 294 -15.38 51.11 123.59
C ALA A 294 -15.89 51.17 122.14
N GLU A 295 -16.57 52.26 121.76
CA GLU A 295 -17.07 52.53 120.40
C GLU A 295 -15.92 52.72 119.42
N GLU A 296 -14.96 53.60 119.69
CA GLU A 296 -13.74 53.73 118.89
C GLU A 296 -12.92 52.43 118.87
N GLY A 297 -12.95 51.64 119.95
CA GLY A 297 -12.34 50.32 120.01
C GLY A 297 -13.00 49.31 119.06
N ALA A 298 -14.32 49.38 118.91
CA ALA A 298 -15.07 48.59 117.94
C ALA A 298 -14.87 49.10 116.49
N GLU A 299 -14.82 50.42 116.30
CA GLU A 299 -14.54 51.07 115.01
C GLU A 299 -13.16 50.67 114.47
N ARG A 300 -12.12 50.77 115.31
CA ARG A 300 -10.75 50.31 114.95
C ARG A 300 -10.73 48.82 114.59
N ARG A 301 -11.53 47.96 115.25
CA ARG A 301 -11.63 46.54 114.90
C ARG A 301 -12.31 46.31 113.55
N ARG A 302 -13.42 46.98 113.26
CA ARG A 302 -14.08 46.90 111.95
C ARG A 302 -13.18 47.43 110.82
N ALA A 303 -12.57 48.59 110.98
CA ALA A 303 -11.62 49.14 110.01
C ALA A 303 -10.40 48.22 109.76
N VAL A 304 -9.91 47.51 110.78
CA VAL A 304 -8.83 46.51 110.61
C VAL A 304 -9.33 45.25 109.88
N GLN A 305 -10.55 44.79 110.16
CA GLN A 305 -11.17 43.65 109.45
C GLN A 305 -11.43 43.98 107.98
N GLU A 306 -12.00 45.14 107.68
CA GLU A 306 -12.22 45.64 106.33
C GLU A 306 -10.89 45.80 105.58
N LYS A 307 -9.87 46.40 106.21
CA LYS A 307 -8.51 46.48 105.64
C LYS A 307 -7.91 45.11 105.34
N ALA A 308 -8.15 44.09 106.18
CA ALA A 308 -7.69 42.73 105.92
C ALA A 308 -8.39 42.13 104.68
N VAL A 309 -9.72 42.23 104.60
CA VAL A 309 -10.51 41.76 103.45
C VAL A 309 -10.11 42.47 102.15
N PHE A 310 -9.92 43.80 102.19
CA PHE A 310 -9.41 44.54 101.03
C PHE A 310 -7.98 44.13 100.66
N SER A 311 -7.10 43.88 101.64
CA SER A 311 -5.74 43.41 101.38
C SER A 311 -5.70 41.99 100.79
N GLU A 312 -6.64 41.12 101.15
CA GLU A 312 -6.77 39.79 100.57
C GLU A 312 -7.33 39.85 99.14
N LYS A 313 -8.35 40.68 98.92
CA LYS A 313 -8.89 40.93 97.57
C LYS A 313 -7.87 41.55 96.62
N VAL A 314 -7.02 42.46 97.09
CA VAL A 314 -5.89 43.00 96.29
C VAL A 314 -4.94 41.87 95.88
N LYS A 315 -4.50 41.02 96.80
CA LYS A 315 -3.64 39.87 96.49
C LYS A 315 -4.28 38.89 95.51
N GLN A 316 -5.59 38.65 95.62
CA GLN A 316 -6.32 37.83 94.64
C GLN A 316 -6.26 38.45 93.25
N MET A 317 -6.57 39.75 93.12
CA MET A 317 -6.49 40.46 91.83
C MET A 317 -5.05 40.49 91.27
N GLU A 318 -4.02 40.62 92.11
CA GLU A 318 -2.61 40.56 91.70
C GLU A 318 -2.25 39.18 91.13
N CYS A 319 -2.65 38.10 91.80
CA CYS A 319 -2.47 36.72 91.30
C CYS A 319 -3.24 36.47 89.99
N GLU A 320 -4.50 36.92 89.90
CA GLU A 320 -5.30 36.81 88.68
C GLU A 320 -4.68 37.60 87.51
N LEU A 321 -4.13 38.79 87.76
CA LEU A 321 -3.43 39.58 86.74
C LEU A 321 -2.16 38.89 86.24
N GLU A 322 -1.33 38.30 87.11
CA GLU A 322 -0.11 37.61 86.66
C GLU A 322 -0.44 36.28 85.95
N CYS A 323 -1.49 35.56 86.36
CA CYS A 323 -2.01 34.41 85.58
C CYS A 323 -2.47 34.83 84.18
N ASN A 324 -3.25 35.90 84.06
CA ASN A 324 -3.67 36.45 82.76
C ASN A 324 -2.48 36.91 81.90
N ARG A 325 -1.45 37.49 82.52
CA ARG A 325 -0.21 37.92 81.86
C ARG A 325 0.58 36.73 81.31
N LEU A 326 0.70 35.64 82.08
CA LEU A 326 1.33 34.39 81.62
C LEU A 326 0.53 33.75 80.48
N GLU A 327 -0.81 33.78 80.53
CA GLU A 327 -1.66 33.36 79.41
C GLU A 327 -1.42 34.20 78.14
N ILE A 328 -1.35 35.54 78.27
CA ILE A 328 -1.08 36.44 77.14
C ILE A 328 0.31 36.15 76.55
N ASN A 329 1.35 36.06 77.38
CA ASN A 329 2.71 35.69 76.94
C ASN A 329 2.74 34.36 76.17
N ASN A 330 1.99 33.36 76.64
CA ASN A 330 1.87 32.05 75.96
C ASN A 330 1.10 32.15 74.62
N LYS A 331 0.03 32.93 74.58
CA LYS A 331 -0.75 33.19 73.35
C LYS A 331 0.08 33.95 72.31
N GLU A 332 0.81 34.99 72.72
CA GLU A 332 1.78 35.68 71.86
C GLU A 332 2.89 34.76 71.36
N ALA A 333 3.47 33.92 72.24
CA ALA A 333 4.51 32.98 71.84
C ALA A 333 3.98 31.94 70.83
N LYS A 334 2.71 31.53 70.92
CA LYS A 334 2.05 30.71 69.90
C LYS A 334 1.83 31.48 68.59
N ILE A 335 1.37 32.73 68.66
CA ILE A 335 1.21 33.60 67.48
C ILE A 335 2.55 33.78 66.76
N ARG A 336 3.63 34.12 67.47
CA ARG A 336 4.98 34.29 66.89
C ARG A 336 5.47 33.05 66.13
N ARG A 337 5.20 31.83 66.64
CA ARG A 337 5.53 30.59 65.91
C ARG A 337 4.69 30.43 64.64
N LEU A 338 3.36 30.54 64.76
CA LEU A 338 2.45 30.44 63.62
C LEU A 338 2.72 31.49 62.53
N THR A 339 3.11 32.71 62.90
CA THR A 339 3.55 33.74 61.94
C THR A 339 4.83 33.31 61.23
N SER A 340 5.83 32.76 61.94
CA SER A 340 7.04 32.22 61.33
C SER A 340 6.76 31.06 60.37
N GLU A 341 5.90 30.12 60.76
CA GLU A 341 5.46 28.98 59.94
C GLU A 341 4.73 29.45 58.66
N ILE A 342 3.89 30.48 58.78
CA ILE A 342 3.22 31.12 57.63
C ILE A 342 4.22 31.84 56.73
N GLU A 343 5.21 32.56 57.29
CA GLU A 343 6.26 33.22 56.50
C GLU A 343 7.19 32.24 55.78
N GLU A 344 7.46 31.08 56.40
CA GLU A 344 8.28 30.00 55.83
C GLU A 344 7.56 29.32 54.67
N MET A 345 6.33 28.84 54.87
CA MET A 345 5.51 28.32 53.75
C MET A 345 5.24 29.38 52.67
N SER A 346 5.17 30.67 53.04
CA SER A 346 5.05 31.77 52.05
C SER A 346 6.33 32.05 51.27
N LYS A 347 7.50 31.58 51.72
CA LYS A 347 8.76 31.58 50.95
C LYS A 347 8.84 30.35 50.06
N GLU A 348 8.51 29.17 50.59
CA GLU A 348 8.45 27.91 49.81
C GLU A 348 7.49 28.04 48.63
N LEU A 349 6.26 28.53 48.85
CA LEU A 349 5.27 28.77 47.79
C LEU A 349 5.69 29.84 46.76
N LYS A 350 6.67 30.71 47.09
CA LYS A 350 7.26 31.66 46.14
C LYS A 350 8.40 31.02 45.35
N SER A 351 9.22 30.18 45.99
CA SER A 351 10.26 29.40 45.30
C SER A 351 9.64 28.45 44.28
N LEU A 352 8.71 27.60 44.73
CA LEU A 352 7.99 26.65 43.86
C LEU A 352 7.22 27.36 42.73
N ARG A 353 6.72 28.58 42.96
CA ARG A 353 6.13 29.39 41.89
C ARG A 353 7.19 29.83 40.89
N ALA A 354 8.29 30.43 41.33
CA ALA A 354 9.37 30.88 40.45
C ALA A 354 9.94 29.72 39.62
N GLU A 355 10.20 28.58 40.25
CA GLU A 355 10.63 27.33 39.61
C GLU A 355 9.63 26.88 38.53
N SER A 356 8.32 26.93 38.82
CA SER A 356 7.28 26.61 37.83
C SER A 356 7.15 27.66 36.71
N GLU A 357 7.41 28.94 36.99
CA GLU A 357 7.39 30.02 35.99
C GLU A 357 8.61 29.92 35.06
N GLU A 358 9.77 29.52 35.57
CA GLU A 358 10.98 29.19 34.80
C GLU A 358 10.79 27.94 33.93
N GLU A 359 10.21 26.85 34.47
CA GLU A 359 9.89 25.65 33.67
C GLU A 359 8.87 25.97 32.56
N ILE A 360 7.83 26.74 32.87
CA ILE A 360 6.84 27.19 31.87
C ILE A 360 7.51 28.08 30.80
N ALA A 361 8.49 28.92 31.16
CA ALA A 361 9.24 29.71 30.19
C ALA A 361 10.09 28.82 29.27
N PHE A 362 10.86 27.88 29.83
CA PHE A 362 11.68 26.93 29.07
C PHE A 362 10.84 26.03 28.13
N LEU A 363 9.68 25.54 28.59
CA LEU A 363 8.78 24.76 27.76
C LEU A 363 8.17 25.60 26.62
N ARG A 364 7.88 26.90 26.85
CA ARG A 364 7.42 27.82 25.80
C ARG A 364 8.50 28.10 24.76
N GLU A 365 9.75 28.27 25.17
CA GLU A 365 10.90 28.44 24.27
C GLU A 365 11.10 27.18 23.41
N LYS A 366 11.11 25.99 24.02
CA LYS A 366 11.19 24.71 23.30
C LYS A 366 10.03 24.47 22.32
N ILE A 367 8.82 24.93 22.66
CA ILE A 367 7.65 24.92 21.74
C ILE A 367 7.81 25.95 20.61
N HIS A 368 8.44 27.09 20.87
CA HIS A 368 8.77 28.07 19.84
C HIS A 368 9.76 27.50 18.84
N ASP A 369 10.89 26.96 19.32
CA ASP A 369 11.98 26.42 18.50
C ASP A 369 11.50 25.29 17.59
N THR A 370 10.88 24.25 18.17
CA THR A 370 10.28 23.15 17.40
C THR A 370 9.16 23.64 16.45
N GLY A 371 8.48 24.74 16.80
CA GLY A 371 7.57 25.46 15.93
C GLY A 371 8.24 26.16 14.75
N THR A 372 9.49 26.63 14.88
CA THR A 372 10.30 27.15 13.77
C THR A 372 10.88 26.04 12.91
N GLU A 373 11.38 24.95 13.51
CA GLU A 373 11.84 23.76 12.81
C GLU A 373 10.73 23.17 11.93
N MET A 374 9.52 22.99 12.48
CA MET A 374 8.37 22.53 11.70
C MET A 374 7.98 23.48 10.55
N LYS A 375 8.22 24.80 10.67
CA LYS A 375 8.01 25.75 9.55
C LYS A 375 9.07 25.57 8.47
N ALA A 376 10.34 25.38 8.85
CA ALA A 376 11.43 25.11 7.91
C ALA A 376 11.22 23.77 7.19
N VAL A 377 10.86 22.70 7.92
CA VAL A 377 10.55 21.39 7.34
C VAL A 377 9.34 21.46 6.41
N ARG A 378 8.25 22.15 6.77
CA ARG A 378 7.10 22.34 5.87
C ARG A 378 7.47 23.08 4.58
N LYS A 379 8.25 24.16 4.66
CA LYS A 379 8.72 24.90 3.47
C LYS A 379 9.65 24.04 2.59
N ASN A 380 10.48 23.19 3.20
CA ASN A 380 11.31 22.26 2.45
C ASN A 380 10.49 21.15 1.76
N LEU A 381 9.44 20.65 2.42
CA LEU A 381 8.50 19.70 1.83
C LEU A 381 7.77 20.31 0.62
N GLU A 382 7.18 21.49 0.79
CA GLU A 382 6.51 22.28 -0.27
C GLU A 382 7.44 22.54 -1.47
N ASN A 383 8.72 22.86 -1.22
CA ASN A 383 9.73 22.97 -2.27
C ASN A 383 9.99 21.64 -3.00
N THR A 384 10.05 20.50 -2.28
CA THR A 384 10.25 19.18 -2.91
C THR A 384 9.01 18.67 -3.64
N GLU A 385 7.81 18.94 -3.15
CA GLU A 385 6.54 18.66 -3.85
C GLU A 385 6.49 19.47 -5.15
N SER A 386 6.80 20.76 -5.10
CA SER A 386 6.89 21.60 -6.31
C SER A 386 8.02 21.18 -7.27
N GLN A 387 9.05 20.45 -6.83
CA GLN A 387 10.04 19.83 -7.72
C GLN A 387 9.54 18.51 -8.32
N LEU A 388 8.84 17.70 -7.52
CA LEU A 388 8.23 16.44 -7.96
C LEU A 388 7.20 16.71 -9.07
N ASP A 389 6.27 17.64 -8.86
CA ASP A 389 5.27 18.07 -9.86
C ASP A 389 5.93 18.39 -11.20
N LYS A 390 7.00 19.21 -11.20
CA LYS A 390 7.73 19.58 -12.42
C LYS A 390 8.36 18.37 -13.10
N SER A 391 8.90 17.42 -12.33
CA SER A 391 9.48 16.19 -12.87
C SER A 391 8.42 15.22 -13.42
N GLU A 392 7.22 15.18 -12.84
CA GLU A 392 6.09 14.39 -13.35
C GLU A 392 5.51 15.02 -14.63
N ASP A 393 5.47 16.35 -14.70
CA ASP A 393 5.10 17.15 -15.87
C ASP A 393 6.11 16.95 -17.02
N GLU A 394 7.41 16.87 -16.73
CA GLU A 394 8.47 16.49 -17.67
C GLU A 394 8.39 15.02 -18.12
N CYS A 395 8.17 14.08 -17.19
CA CYS A 395 7.97 12.67 -17.51
C CYS A 395 6.73 12.47 -18.41
N SER A 396 5.66 13.23 -18.18
CA SER A 396 4.44 13.20 -19.00
C SER A 396 4.70 13.71 -20.42
N LYS A 397 5.47 14.80 -20.58
CA LYS A 397 5.88 15.31 -21.90
C LYS A 397 6.78 14.32 -22.64
N LEU A 398 7.75 13.72 -21.96
CA LEU A 398 8.62 12.68 -22.52
C LEU A 398 7.83 11.43 -22.93
N ARG A 399 6.84 11.01 -22.14
CA ARG A 399 5.96 9.88 -22.46
C ARG A 399 5.17 10.12 -23.74
N LEU A 400 4.51 11.28 -23.86
CA LEU A 400 3.78 11.67 -25.07
C LEU A 400 4.70 11.70 -26.30
N SER A 401 5.94 12.16 -26.16
CA SER A 401 6.94 12.12 -27.22
C SER A 401 7.30 10.67 -27.62
N VAL A 402 7.58 9.79 -26.66
CA VAL A 402 7.89 8.38 -26.90
C VAL A 402 6.72 7.63 -27.55
N ASP A 403 5.48 7.91 -27.14
CA ASP A 403 4.27 7.34 -27.73
C ASP A 403 4.08 7.80 -29.18
N SER A 404 4.35 9.08 -29.49
CA SER A 404 4.32 9.61 -30.87
C SER A 404 5.40 8.99 -31.76
N GLU A 405 6.62 8.78 -31.24
CA GLU A 405 7.70 8.08 -31.93
C GLU A 405 7.38 6.59 -32.14
N HIS A 406 6.68 5.94 -31.21
CA HIS A 406 6.17 4.58 -31.39
C HIS A 406 5.10 4.51 -32.48
N GLN A 407 4.20 5.50 -32.56
CA GLN A 407 3.21 5.59 -33.63
C GLN A 407 3.88 5.78 -35.00
N ALA A 408 4.86 6.70 -35.10
CA ALA A 408 5.65 6.91 -36.31
C ALA A 408 6.43 5.65 -36.72
N ASN A 409 7.13 5.00 -35.79
CA ASN A 409 7.82 3.72 -36.04
C ASN A 409 6.85 2.61 -36.49
N THR A 410 5.64 2.56 -35.94
CA THR A 410 4.62 1.58 -36.35
C THR A 410 4.15 1.84 -37.78
N SER A 411 3.91 3.11 -38.15
CA SER A 411 3.56 3.49 -39.52
C SER A 411 4.70 3.20 -40.52
N LEU A 412 5.96 3.45 -40.14
CA LEU A 412 7.13 3.11 -40.96
C LEU A 412 7.27 1.60 -41.14
N ARG A 413 7.08 0.78 -40.09
CA ARG A 413 7.07 -0.68 -40.18
C ARG A 413 5.97 -1.21 -41.11
N GLN A 414 4.77 -0.60 -41.06
CA GLN A 414 3.68 -0.93 -41.99
C GLN A 414 4.03 -0.56 -43.44
N LEU A 415 4.75 0.55 -43.67
CA LEU A 415 5.20 0.93 -45.01
C LEU A 415 6.29 -0.02 -45.52
N VAL A 416 7.27 -0.39 -44.69
CA VAL A 416 8.30 -1.39 -45.03
C VAL A 416 7.66 -2.72 -45.39
N ALA A 417 6.72 -3.23 -44.59
CA ALA A 417 6.03 -4.50 -44.89
C ALA A 417 5.22 -4.45 -46.21
N LYS A 418 4.69 -3.29 -46.61
CA LYS A 418 4.07 -3.11 -47.94
C LYS A 418 5.12 -3.16 -49.06
N LEU A 419 6.22 -2.42 -48.92
CA LEU A 419 7.30 -2.40 -49.91
C LEU A 419 7.98 -3.78 -50.04
N GLU A 420 8.12 -4.54 -48.96
CA GLU A 420 8.61 -5.92 -48.96
C GLU A 420 7.65 -6.86 -49.71
N LYS A 421 6.33 -6.70 -49.52
CA LYS A 421 5.31 -7.44 -50.26
C LYS A 421 5.33 -7.08 -51.75
N GLU A 422 5.34 -5.79 -52.09
CA GLU A 422 5.38 -5.29 -53.47
C GLU A 422 6.66 -5.76 -54.19
N LEU A 423 7.82 -5.72 -53.51
CA LEU A 423 9.08 -6.26 -54.00
C LEU A 423 9.05 -7.80 -54.15
N GLY A 424 8.30 -8.51 -53.30
CA GLY A 424 8.06 -9.96 -53.42
C GLY A 424 7.18 -10.30 -54.62
N GLU A 425 6.11 -9.54 -54.81
CA GLU A 425 5.22 -9.64 -55.97
C GLU A 425 5.97 -9.34 -57.27
N GLU A 426 6.79 -8.27 -57.31
CA GLU A 426 7.58 -7.92 -58.50
C GLU A 426 8.76 -8.87 -58.78
N LYS A 427 9.35 -9.49 -57.74
CA LYS A 427 10.26 -10.63 -57.94
C LYS A 427 9.54 -11.83 -58.58
N SER A 428 8.26 -12.04 -58.25
CA SER A 428 7.47 -13.13 -58.83
C SER A 428 7.03 -12.86 -60.28
N THR A 429 6.65 -11.62 -60.61
CA THR A 429 6.35 -11.19 -61.99
C THR A 429 7.62 -11.30 -62.85
N CYS A 430 8.76 -10.77 -62.38
CA CYS A 430 10.05 -10.86 -63.05
C CYS A 430 10.46 -12.32 -63.30
N LEU A 431 10.33 -13.21 -62.30
CA LEU A 431 10.62 -14.64 -62.46
C LEU A 431 9.68 -15.30 -63.49
N ASN A 432 8.41 -14.91 -63.53
CA ASN A 432 7.45 -15.43 -64.50
C ASN A 432 7.72 -14.89 -65.92
N VAL A 433 8.12 -13.63 -66.07
CA VAL A 433 8.61 -13.05 -67.34
C VAL A 433 9.90 -13.75 -67.80
N GLN A 434 10.81 -14.08 -66.88
CA GLN A 434 12.02 -14.85 -67.21
C GLN A 434 11.66 -16.26 -67.72
N LYS A 435 10.68 -16.94 -67.10
CA LYS A 435 10.18 -18.26 -67.54
C LYS A 435 9.46 -18.20 -68.90
N THR A 436 8.67 -17.16 -69.17
CA THR A 436 8.01 -17.02 -70.49
C THR A 436 9.04 -16.66 -71.55
N LEU A 437 10.03 -15.80 -71.25
CA LEU A 437 11.13 -15.48 -72.16
C LEU A 437 12.00 -16.71 -72.48
N SER A 438 12.33 -17.55 -71.48
CA SER A 438 13.09 -18.78 -71.73
C SER A 438 12.28 -19.80 -72.55
N ARG A 439 10.96 -19.93 -72.28
CA ARG A 439 10.05 -20.75 -73.10
C ARG A 439 10.01 -20.26 -74.55
N VAL A 440 9.74 -18.97 -74.79
CA VAL A 440 9.68 -18.37 -76.13
C VAL A 440 11.04 -18.46 -76.84
N THR A 441 12.16 -18.34 -76.12
CA THR A 441 13.50 -18.55 -76.69
C THR A 441 13.71 -20.00 -77.12
N SER A 442 13.28 -20.97 -76.31
CA SER A 442 13.33 -22.39 -76.65
C SER A 442 12.43 -22.71 -77.86
N GLU A 443 11.20 -22.17 -77.90
CA GLU A 443 10.26 -22.32 -79.02
C GLU A 443 10.82 -21.69 -80.31
N LYS A 444 11.44 -20.50 -80.23
CA LYS A 444 12.14 -19.88 -81.37
C LYS A 444 13.29 -20.75 -81.87
N ASN A 445 14.10 -21.32 -80.96
CA ASN A 445 15.23 -22.15 -81.34
C ASN A 445 14.77 -23.48 -81.96
N ALA A 446 13.70 -24.09 -81.44
CA ALA A 446 13.07 -25.27 -82.04
C ALA A 446 12.44 -24.97 -83.42
N ALA A 447 11.84 -23.78 -83.60
CA ALA A 447 11.34 -23.33 -84.89
C ALA A 447 12.46 -23.07 -85.90
N LEU A 448 13.61 -22.51 -85.47
CA LEU A 448 14.80 -22.35 -86.30
C LEU A 448 15.40 -23.70 -86.71
N LEU A 449 15.48 -24.68 -85.80
CA LEU A 449 15.91 -26.04 -86.12
C LEU A 449 14.99 -26.71 -87.15
N ARG A 450 13.66 -26.63 -86.96
CA ARG A 450 12.69 -27.10 -87.96
C ARG A 450 12.80 -26.37 -89.30
N ASN A 451 13.08 -25.07 -89.29
CA ASN A 451 13.26 -24.30 -90.52
C ASN A 451 14.53 -24.73 -91.29
N ALA A 452 15.63 -25.00 -90.57
CA ALA A 452 16.85 -25.57 -91.14
C ALA A 452 16.62 -27.00 -91.68
N GLU A 453 15.90 -27.85 -90.94
CA GLU A 453 15.53 -29.21 -91.35
C GLU A 453 14.64 -29.22 -92.60
N ILE A 454 13.60 -28.38 -92.65
CA ILE A 454 12.74 -28.18 -93.83
C ILE A 454 13.56 -27.65 -95.01
N SER A 455 14.49 -26.71 -94.78
CA SER A 455 15.37 -26.18 -95.83
C SER A 455 16.32 -27.24 -96.38
N GLN A 456 16.84 -28.13 -95.52
CA GLN A 456 17.65 -29.27 -95.92
C GLN A 456 16.84 -30.28 -96.74
N GLN A 457 15.64 -30.65 -96.28
CA GLN A 457 14.72 -31.53 -97.01
C GLN A 457 14.33 -30.91 -98.37
N MET A 458 14.13 -29.59 -98.45
CA MET A 458 13.82 -28.89 -99.70
C MET A 458 14.99 -28.92 -100.68
N GLU A 459 16.24 -28.78 -100.24
CA GLU A 459 17.38 -28.87 -101.16
C GLU A 459 17.67 -30.32 -101.59
N ILE A 460 17.45 -31.31 -100.72
CA ILE A 460 17.47 -32.73 -101.10
C ILE A 460 16.41 -33.01 -102.18
N ALA A 461 15.18 -32.53 -102.00
CA ALA A 461 14.11 -32.67 -102.99
C ALA A 461 14.43 -31.95 -104.32
N LYS A 462 15.11 -30.80 -104.29
CA LYS A 462 15.61 -30.13 -105.51
C LYS A 462 16.72 -30.92 -106.20
N GLN A 463 17.64 -31.52 -105.44
CA GLN A 463 18.69 -32.37 -106.00
C GLN A 463 18.10 -33.63 -106.66
N GLU A 464 17.10 -34.25 -106.03
CA GLU A 464 16.36 -35.38 -106.61
C GLU A 464 15.57 -34.97 -107.86
N CYS A 465 14.91 -33.80 -107.86
CA CYS A 465 14.24 -33.28 -109.06
C CYS A 465 15.24 -33.04 -110.21
N ARG A 466 16.40 -32.41 -109.94
CA ARG A 466 17.47 -32.23 -110.95
C ARG A 466 18.00 -33.58 -111.47
N ARG A 467 18.09 -34.60 -110.61
CA ARG A 467 18.50 -35.96 -110.97
C ARG A 467 17.50 -36.60 -111.93
N GLN A 468 16.21 -36.48 -111.63
CA GLN A 468 15.12 -36.93 -112.50
C GLN A 468 15.07 -36.15 -113.83
N ASP A 469 15.30 -34.83 -113.83
CA ASP A 469 15.44 -34.04 -115.06
C ASP A 469 16.59 -34.54 -115.94
N THR A 470 17.74 -34.89 -115.35
CA THR A 470 18.87 -35.48 -116.12
C THR A 470 18.54 -36.87 -116.67
N GLU A 471 17.93 -37.75 -115.88
CA GLU A 471 17.49 -39.08 -116.35
C GLU A 471 16.45 -38.98 -117.47
N MET A 472 15.49 -38.06 -117.33
CA MET A 472 14.48 -37.79 -118.36
C MET A 472 15.10 -37.21 -119.64
N THR A 473 16.12 -36.35 -119.52
CA THR A 473 16.88 -35.82 -120.67
C THR A 473 17.66 -36.94 -121.38
N GLU A 474 18.30 -37.84 -120.64
CA GLU A 474 18.99 -39.01 -121.21
C GLU A 474 18.01 -39.97 -121.92
N LEU A 475 16.83 -40.23 -121.33
CA LEU A 475 15.79 -41.05 -121.94
C LEU A 475 15.23 -40.41 -123.22
N VAL A 476 14.99 -39.10 -123.24
CA VAL A 476 14.55 -38.36 -124.45
C VAL A 476 15.62 -38.45 -125.55
N ASN A 477 16.89 -38.20 -125.23
CA ASN A 477 17.99 -38.35 -126.19
C ASN A 477 18.08 -39.78 -126.75
N LYS A 478 17.84 -40.80 -125.91
CA LYS A 478 17.85 -42.21 -126.32
C LYS A 478 16.67 -42.59 -127.20
N ILE A 479 15.49 -42.00 -126.97
CA ILE A 479 14.32 -42.14 -127.86
C ILE A 479 14.64 -41.55 -129.24
N SER A 480 15.14 -40.31 -129.31
CA SER A 480 15.47 -39.68 -130.59
C SER A 480 16.59 -40.38 -131.37
N ALA A 481 17.53 -41.04 -130.67
CA ALA A 481 18.50 -41.92 -131.32
C ALA A 481 17.83 -43.14 -132.00
N LEU A 482 16.95 -43.84 -131.28
CA LEU A 482 16.20 -44.99 -131.80
C LEU A 482 15.23 -44.60 -132.92
N GLU A 483 14.61 -43.42 -132.87
CA GLU A 483 13.79 -42.86 -133.95
C GLU A 483 14.64 -42.62 -135.22
N GLY A 484 15.87 -42.14 -135.06
CA GLY A 484 16.84 -41.98 -136.15
C GLY A 484 17.22 -43.31 -136.81
N GLU A 485 17.53 -44.33 -136.00
CA GLU A 485 17.83 -45.68 -136.49
C GLU A 485 16.62 -46.32 -137.21
N MET A 486 15.42 -46.19 -136.65
CA MET A 486 14.17 -46.65 -137.28
C MET A 486 13.90 -46.00 -138.63
N LYS A 487 14.23 -44.70 -138.78
CA LYS A 487 14.11 -44.01 -140.06
C LYS A 487 15.10 -44.56 -141.09
N ILE A 488 16.35 -44.78 -140.71
CA ILE A 488 17.40 -45.34 -141.58
C ILE A 488 17.05 -46.78 -142.01
N PHE A 489 16.42 -47.57 -141.15
CA PHE A 489 15.99 -48.93 -141.48
C PHE A 489 14.92 -48.94 -142.59
N LYS A 490 13.84 -48.15 -142.42
CA LYS A 490 12.75 -48.03 -143.41
C LYS A 490 13.25 -47.54 -144.77
N ASP A 491 14.20 -46.60 -144.78
CA ASP A 491 14.79 -46.04 -145.99
C ASP A 491 15.66 -47.04 -146.78
N LYS A 492 16.13 -48.12 -146.15
CA LYS A 492 16.82 -49.24 -146.80
C LYS A 492 15.82 -50.28 -147.32
N GLU A 493 14.84 -50.64 -146.51
CA GLU A 493 13.81 -51.64 -146.84
C GLU A 493 13.01 -51.22 -148.08
N ALA A 494 12.53 -49.97 -148.13
CA ALA A 494 11.81 -49.43 -149.28
C ALA A 494 12.60 -49.51 -150.60
N LYS A 495 13.91 -49.23 -150.56
CA LYS A 495 14.79 -49.28 -151.74
C LYS A 495 15.03 -50.72 -152.22
N SER A 496 15.04 -51.71 -151.33
CA SER A 496 15.13 -53.12 -151.71
C SER A 496 13.87 -53.58 -152.47
N VAL A 497 12.69 -53.25 -151.95
CA VAL A 497 11.41 -53.62 -152.57
C VAL A 497 11.24 -52.96 -153.96
N GLU A 498 11.69 -51.70 -154.12
CA GLU A 498 11.68 -51.02 -155.42
C GLU A 498 12.62 -51.69 -156.44
N GLN A 499 13.76 -52.22 -156.00
CA GLN A 499 14.72 -52.94 -156.84
C GLN A 499 14.14 -54.27 -157.36
N ASP A 500 13.51 -55.05 -156.47
CA ASP A 500 12.94 -56.36 -156.82
C ASP A 500 11.71 -56.27 -157.74
N LEU A 501 10.91 -55.22 -157.60
CA LEU A 501 9.81 -54.93 -158.52
C LEU A 501 10.32 -54.59 -159.94
N LYS A 502 11.42 -53.84 -160.07
CA LYS A 502 12.05 -53.57 -161.38
C LYS A 502 12.60 -54.85 -162.02
N ASN A 503 13.30 -55.67 -161.23
CA ASN A 503 13.86 -56.95 -161.68
C ASN A 503 12.76 -57.92 -162.16
N THR A 504 11.61 -57.97 -161.49
CA THR A 504 10.51 -58.86 -161.86
C THR A 504 9.75 -58.41 -163.10
N ILE A 505 9.62 -57.10 -163.36
CA ILE A 505 9.03 -56.56 -164.60
C ILE A 505 9.86 -56.99 -165.82
N ILE A 506 11.17 -56.70 -165.82
CA ILE A 506 12.08 -57.02 -166.93
C ILE A 506 11.99 -58.51 -167.30
N ARG A 507 12.06 -59.39 -166.29
CA ARG A 507 12.00 -60.84 -166.48
C ARG A 507 10.66 -61.33 -167.06
N LEU A 508 9.56 -60.62 -166.82
CA LEU A 508 8.24 -60.94 -167.39
C LEU A 508 8.12 -60.44 -168.84
N GLU A 509 8.67 -59.28 -169.17
CA GLU A 509 8.73 -58.76 -170.54
C GLU A 509 9.57 -59.70 -171.43
N GLU A 510 10.75 -60.14 -170.96
CA GLU A 510 11.58 -61.12 -171.64
C GLU A 510 10.80 -62.43 -171.93
N GLN A 511 10.14 -63.02 -170.93
CA GLN A 511 9.33 -64.23 -171.12
C GLN A 511 8.18 -64.06 -172.12
N VAL A 512 7.56 -62.87 -172.19
CA VAL A 512 6.51 -62.58 -173.17
C VAL A 512 7.08 -62.47 -174.60
N THR A 513 8.24 -61.83 -174.78
CA THR A 513 8.89 -61.79 -176.10
C THR A 513 9.37 -63.16 -176.56
N GLU A 514 9.85 -64.00 -175.65
CA GLU A 514 10.30 -65.35 -175.98
C GLU A 514 9.14 -66.28 -176.32
N LYS A 515 8.06 -66.31 -175.53
CA LYS A 515 6.88 -67.13 -175.86
C LYS A 515 6.23 -66.73 -177.19
N ASN A 516 6.27 -65.46 -177.58
CA ASN A 516 5.84 -65.00 -178.90
C ASN A 516 6.71 -65.52 -180.06
N LYS A 517 7.99 -65.83 -179.83
CA LYS A 517 8.83 -66.56 -180.81
C LYS A 517 8.42 -68.03 -180.84
N THR A 518 8.31 -68.68 -179.68
CA THR A 518 7.99 -70.11 -179.55
C THR A 518 6.65 -70.49 -180.17
N ILE A 519 5.63 -69.63 -180.07
CA ILE A 519 4.31 -69.86 -180.71
C ILE A 519 4.43 -69.99 -182.23
N LYS A 520 5.25 -69.16 -182.90
CA LYS A 520 5.48 -69.27 -184.35
C LYS A 520 6.18 -70.57 -184.73
N THR A 521 7.17 -71.00 -183.94
CA THR A 521 7.89 -72.27 -184.15
C THR A 521 7.00 -73.50 -183.92
N LEU A 522 6.09 -73.43 -182.93
CA LEU A 522 5.17 -74.53 -182.61
C LEU A 522 4.03 -74.67 -183.63
N GLN A 523 3.53 -73.58 -184.20
CA GLN A 523 2.54 -73.64 -185.28
C GLN A 523 3.07 -74.35 -186.53
N LEU A 524 4.37 -74.24 -186.82
CA LEU A 524 5.01 -74.97 -187.92
C LEU A 524 5.16 -76.48 -187.60
N ARG A 525 5.50 -76.85 -186.35
CA ARG A 525 5.64 -78.26 -185.93
C ARG A 525 4.32 -79.01 -185.76
N LEU A 526 3.20 -78.31 -185.51
CA LEU A 526 1.89 -78.94 -185.33
C LEU A 526 1.28 -79.50 -186.63
N ALA A 527 1.82 -79.12 -187.80
CA ALA A 527 1.44 -79.71 -189.08
C ALA A 527 1.90 -81.18 -189.20
N ASP A 528 3.15 -81.48 -188.81
CA ASP A 528 3.75 -82.81 -188.95
C ASP A 528 3.28 -83.79 -187.86
N ILE A 529 3.20 -83.34 -186.61
CA ILE A 529 2.95 -84.21 -185.44
C ILE A 529 1.48 -84.67 -185.37
N LYS A 530 0.60 -84.18 -186.26
CA LYS A 530 -0.75 -84.75 -186.48
C LYS A 530 -0.70 -86.21 -187.00
N LYS A 531 0.46 -86.73 -187.40
CA LYS A 531 0.63 -88.05 -188.01
C LYS A 531 1.24 -89.13 -187.08
N THR A 532 1.60 -88.82 -185.84
CA THR A 532 2.35 -89.77 -184.99
C THR A 532 1.95 -89.69 -183.51
N LEU A 533 1.10 -90.65 -183.09
CA LEU A 533 0.71 -90.98 -181.70
C LEU A 533 -0.10 -89.86 -180.98
N GLN A 534 -1.27 -90.06 -180.35
CA GLN A 534 -1.75 -91.17 -179.50
C GLN A 534 -0.76 -91.56 -178.39
N GLN A 535 -0.90 -91.01 -177.17
CA GLN A 535 -1.01 -91.73 -175.88
C GLN A 535 -0.77 -90.82 -174.63
N GLU A 536 -1.81 -90.67 -173.80
CA GLU A 536 -1.85 -90.51 -172.31
C GLU A 536 -1.30 -89.30 -171.47
N LEU A 537 -2.26 -88.58 -170.84
CA LEU A 537 -2.50 -88.35 -169.38
C LEU A 537 -1.56 -87.56 -168.39
N ARG A 538 -2.14 -86.46 -167.81
CA ARG A 538 -2.22 -86.02 -166.35
C ARG A 538 -0.91 -85.69 -165.55
N THR A 539 -0.86 -85.12 -164.31
CA THR A 539 -1.80 -84.89 -163.14
C THR A 539 -1.30 -83.72 -162.18
N PRO A 540 -2.00 -83.25 -161.08
CA PRO A 540 -1.67 -82.04 -160.24
C PRO A 540 -1.43 -82.24 -158.68
N GLY A 541 -1.34 -81.17 -157.83
CA GLY A 541 -1.09 -81.18 -156.33
C GLY A 541 -1.39 -79.87 -155.49
N SER A 542 -1.20 -79.83 -154.12
CA SER A 542 -1.68 -78.77 -153.13
C SER A 542 -0.99 -78.77 -151.68
N THR A 543 -1.28 -77.82 -150.69
CA THR A 543 -1.36 -77.96 -149.14
C THR A 543 -0.81 -76.85 -148.09
N ASN A 544 -1.63 -76.48 -147.04
CA ASN A 544 -1.65 -75.99 -145.55
C ASN A 544 -0.58 -75.39 -144.50
N TYR A 545 -1.07 -74.52 -143.52
CA TYR A 545 -1.03 -74.32 -141.97
C TYR A 545 0.12 -73.85 -140.93
N HIS A 546 -0.26 -73.37 -139.67
CA HIS A 546 0.38 -73.27 -138.26
C HIS A 546 0.71 -71.87 -137.52
N THR A 547 0.96 -71.62 -136.16
CA THR A 547 0.34 -71.95 -134.78
C THR A 547 1.02 -71.40 -133.41
N ASP A 548 0.32 -70.64 -132.49
CA ASP A 548 0.25 -70.49 -130.93
C ASP A 548 1.24 -69.88 -129.80
N ILE A 549 0.69 -69.69 -128.53
CA ILE A 549 1.14 -69.51 -127.06
C ILE A 549 1.67 -68.14 -126.44
N GLN A 550 1.76 -67.70 -125.11
CA GLN A 550 1.46 -68.03 -123.62
C GLN A 550 1.74 -66.73 -122.67
N GLU A 551 1.63 -66.48 -121.31
CA GLU A 551 1.01 -66.93 -119.98
C GLU A 551 1.28 -65.95 -118.72
N ASN A 552 0.71 -66.14 -117.47
CA ASN A 552 1.06 -65.65 -116.05
C ASN A 552 0.72 -64.18 -115.49
N ASN A 553 0.84 -63.71 -114.19
CA ASN A 553 0.52 -64.05 -112.71
C ASN A 553 0.87 -62.81 -111.74
N SER A 554 0.70 -62.57 -110.38
CA SER A 554 0.00 -63.06 -109.12
C SER A 554 0.10 -62.11 -107.83
N ALA A 555 -0.57 -62.41 -106.65
CA ALA A 555 -0.35 -62.00 -105.18
C ALA A 555 -0.65 -60.55 -104.57
N ALA A 556 -0.69 -60.18 -103.23
CA ALA A 556 -1.23 -60.75 -101.91
C ALA A 556 -1.14 -59.88 -100.54
N VAL A 557 -2.28 -59.59 -99.83
CA VAL A 557 -2.69 -59.57 -98.33
C VAL A 557 -2.09 -58.72 -97.12
N LEU A 558 -2.93 -57.98 -96.29
CA LEU A 558 -3.13 -58.04 -94.75
C LEU A 558 -3.91 -56.86 -94.02
N MET A 559 -4.56 -57.11 -92.85
CA MET A 559 -5.31 -56.20 -91.87
C MET A 559 -5.48 -56.89 -90.46
N PRO A 560 -6.33 -56.53 -89.41
CA PRO A 560 -7.03 -55.30 -88.87
C PRO A 560 -6.92 -55.11 -87.28
N SER A 561 -7.72 -54.24 -86.57
CA SER A 561 -8.42 -54.48 -85.23
C SER A 561 -8.85 -53.28 -84.29
N HIS A 562 -9.75 -53.52 -83.29
CA HIS A 562 -10.34 -52.60 -82.25
C HIS A 562 -10.49 -53.23 -80.82
N THR A 563 -10.62 -52.41 -79.74
CA THR A 563 -11.15 -52.70 -78.35
C THR A 563 -11.71 -51.40 -77.68
N SER A 564 -12.50 -51.27 -76.58
CA SER A 564 -13.21 -52.12 -75.56
C SER A 564 -12.62 -52.16 -74.12
N THR A 565 -13.34 -52.05 -72.96
CA THR A 565 -14.74 -51.65 -72.59
C THR A 565 -15.00 -51.49 -71.04
N LYS A 566 -15.81 -50.49 -70.61
CA LYS A 566 -16.87 -50.45 -69.53
C LYS A 566 -16.63 -50.59 -67.97
N GLN A 567 -17.47 -49.85 -67.19
CA GLN A 567 -18.19 -50.20 -65.91
C GLN A 567 -17.41 -50.35 -64.55
N HIS A 568 -17.94 -50.26 -63.29
CA HIS A 568 -19.20 -49.75 -62.65
C HIS A 568 -19.09 -49.58 -61.09
N SER A 569 -20.17 -49.13 -60.41
CA SER A 569 -20.58 -49.32 -58.98
C SER A 569 -19.94 -48.53 -57.81
N ILE A 570 -20.51 -48.43 -56.58
CA ILE A 570 -21.88 -48.09 -56.07
C ILE A 570 -21.88 -48.08 -54.50
N ARG A 571 -22.36 -46.98 -53.85
CA ARG A 571 -22.80 -46.87 -52.42
C ARG A 571 -21.72 -47.13 -51.32
N LYS A 572 -21.91 -46.84 -50.02
CA LYS A 572 -23.11 -46.57 -49.19
C LYS A 572 -22.78 -45.68 -47.96
N ASP A 573 -23.73 -44.87 -47.47
CA ASP A 573 -23.67 -44.17 -46.17
C ASP A 573 -24.09 -45.05 -44.96
N ASP A 574 -23.51 -44.78 -43.78
CA ASP A 574 -24.05 -45.03 -42.41
C ASP A 574 -23.09 -44.46 -41.33
N ASP A 575 -23.33 -43.25 -40.80
CA ASP A 575 -22.53 -42.70 -39.67
C ASP A 575 -23.25 -41.63 -38.78
N ASP A 576 -24.38 -41.08 -39.24
CA ASP A 576 -24.93 -39.80 -38.77
C ASP A 576 -25.66 -39.83 -37.40
N ILE A 577 -25.72 -41.00 -36.74
CA ILE A 577 -26.42 -41.18 -35.46
C ILE A 577 -25.60 -40.62 -34.28
N ASN A 578 -24.27 -40.68 -34.35
CA ASN A 578 -23.40 -40.41 -33.21
C ASN A 578 -23.32 -38.91 -32.86
N PHE A 579 -23.16 -38.04 -33.86
CA PHE A 579 -23.05 -36.59 -33.67
C PHE A 579 -24.30 -35.95 -33.04
N LYS A 580 -25.49 -36.48 -33.34
CA LYS A 580 -26.75 -35.93 -32.83
C LYS A 580 -26.92 -36.17 -31.32
N TYR A 581 -26.46 -37.33 -30.83
CA TYR A 581 -26.44 -37.64 -29.39
C TYR A 581 -25.32 -36.87 -28.69
N LEU A 582 -24.11 -36.85 -29.27
CA LEU A 582 -22.95 -36.11 -28.75
C LEU A 582 -23.26 -34.61 -28.56
N LYS A 583 -23.90 -33.97 -29.55
CA LYS A 583 -24.32 -32.56 -29.47
C LYS A 583 -25.30 -32.32 -28.32
N HIS A 584 -26.23 -33.24 -28.05
CA HIS A 584 -27.16 -33.11 -26.93
C HIS A 584 -26.47 -33.25 -25.57
N VAL A 585 -25.54 -34.20 -25.43
CA VAL A 585 -24.77 -34.40 -24.19
C VAL A 585 -23.85 -33.20 -23.91
N LEU A 586 -23.16 -32.66 -24.92
CA LEU A 586 -22.33 -31.45 -24.79
C LEU A 586 -23.15 -30.21 -24.41
N ILE A 587 -24.29 -29.98 -25.06
CA ILE A 587 -25.18 -28.86 -24.70
C ILE A 587 -25.66 -29.03 -23.26
N LYS A 588 -26.15 -30.22 -22.89
CA LYS A 588 -26.63 -30.47 -21.53
C LYS A 588 -25.53 -30.25 -20.49
N PHE A 589 -24.30 -30.73 -20.73
CA PHE A 589 -23.15 -30.50 -19.85
C PHE A 589 -22.85 -29.00 -19.65
N LEU A 590 -22.96 -28.20 -20.70
CA LEU A 590 -22.71 -26.74 -20.66
C LEU A 590 -23.87 -25.92 -20.07
N THR A 591 -25.09 -26.47 -19.96
CA THR A 591 -26.29 -25.77 -19.46
C THR A 591 -26.88 -26.35 -18.16
N SER A 592 -26.42 -27.51 -17.70
CA SER A 592 -26.83 -28.11 -16.43
C SER A 592 -26.22 -27.35 -15.24
N ARG A 593 -26.86 -27.47 -14.08
CA ARG A 593 -26.29 -26.96 -12.81
C ARG A 593 -25.04 -27.74 -12.44
N GLU A 594 -24.14 -27.10 -11.71
CA GLU A 594 -22.76 -27.52 -11.53
C GLU A 594 -22.63 -28.92 -10.89
N TYR A 595 -23.55 -29.28 -9.98
CA TYR A 595 -23.61 -30.62 -9.38
C TYR A 595 -24.08 -31.71 -10.36
N GLU A 596 -25.00 -31.40 -11.29
CA GLU A 596 -25.39 -32.33 -12.35
C GLU A 596 -24.25 -32.55 -13.36
N ALA A 597 -23.51 -31.47 -13.65
CA ALA A 597 -22.39 -31.51 -14.59
C ALA A 597 -21.27 -32.46 -14.11
N GLN A 598 -20.98 -32.54 -12.80
CA GLN A 598 -20.02 -33.52 -12.25
C GLN A 598 -20.35 -34.97 -12.66
N HIS A 599 -21.63 -35.37 -12.61
CA HIS A 599 -22.05 -36.71 -13.00
C HIS A 599 -22.00 -36.94 -14.52
N LEU A 600 -21.97 -35.89 -15.33
CA LEU A 600 -21.89 -35.95 -16.79
C LEU A 600 -20.45 -36.00 -17.32
N ILE A 601 -19.43 -35.60 -16.57
CA ILE A 601 -18.00 -35.61 -17.01
C ILE A 601 -17.60 -36.98 -17.57
N ARG A 602 -17.90 -38.06 -16.82
CA ARG A 602 -17.55 -39.43 -17.19
C ARG A 602 -18.27 -39.92 -18.46
N ALA A 603 -19.47 -39.40 -18.74
CA ALA A 603 -20.19 -39.67 -19.98
C ALA A 603 -19.57 -38.90 -21.17
N VAL A 604 -19.22 -37.63 -20.96
CA VAL A 604 -18.52 -36.79 -21.97
C VAL A 604 -17.15 -37.39 -22.31
N SER A 605 -16.36 -37.79 -21.31
CA SER A 605 -15.07 -38.48 -21.48
C SER A 605 -15.20 -39.74 -22.33
N THR A 606 -16.16 -40.61 -21.99
CA THR A 606 -16.41 -41.87 -22.73
C THR A 606 -16.85 -41.61 -24.19
N LEU A 607 -17.67 -40.59 -24.43
CA LEU A 607 -18.19 -40.25 -25.76
C LEU A 607 -17.14 -39.56 -26.66
N LEU A 608 -16.26 -38.73 -26.09
CA LEU A 608 -15.21 -38.01 -26.80
C LEU A 608 -13.85 -38.72 -26.81
N LYS A 609 -13.71 -39.83 -26.07
CA LYS A 609 -12.46 -40.58 -25.88
C LYS A 609 -11.32 -39.71 -25.31
N PHE A 610 -11.63 -38.93 -24.28
CA PHE A 610 -10.61 -38.16 -23.57
C PHE A 610 -9.57 -39.06 -22.89
N SER A 611 -8.34 -38.55 -22.79
CA SER A 611 -7.32 -39.12 -21.93
C SER A 611 -7.67 -38.94 -20.44
N PRO A 612 -7.12 -39.77 -19.53
CA PRO A 612 -7.27 -39.57 -18.09
C PRO A 612 -6.86 -38.17 -17.63
N GLU A 613 -5.85 -37.58 -18.27
CA GLU A 613 -5.35 -36.23 -18.03
C GLU A 613 -6.37 -35.14 -18.42
N GLU A 614 -7.07 -35.31 -19.55
CA GLU A 614 -8.13 -34.39 -20.01
C GLU A 614 -9.40 -34.50 -19.15
N GLU A 615 -9.81 -35.71 -18.76
CA GLU A 615 -10.93 -35.92 -17.82
C GLU A 615 -10.62 -35.31 -16.44
N LYS A 616 -9.38 -35.46 -15.96
CA LYS A 616 -8.90 -34.84 -14.72
C LYS A 616 -8.87 -33.31 -14.79
N LEU A 617 -8.41 -32.72 -15.90
CA LEU A 617 -8.43 -31.27 -16.10
C LEU A 617 -9.86 -30.70 -16.11
N LEU A 618 -10.83 -31.44 -16.64
CA LEU A 618 -12.25 -31.11 -16.60
C LEU A 618 -12.82 -31.14 -15.18
N HIS A 619 -12.49 -32.18 -14.39
CA HIS A 619 -12.83 -32.24 -12.97
C HIS A 619 -12.25 -31.04 -12.19
N GLU A 620 -10.94 -30.79 -12.30
CA GLU A 620 -10.27 -29.67 -11.61
C GLU A 620 -10.85 -28.30 -12.01
N THR A 621 -11.23 -28.12 -13.28
CA THR A 621 -11.82 -26.86 -13.77
C THR A 621 -13.23 -26.63 -13.22
N LEU A 622 -13.99 -27.70 -12.98
CA LEU A 622 -15.36 -27.63 -12.46
C LEU A 622 -15.38 -27.55 -10.93
N GLU A 623 -14.43 -28.20 -10.25
CA GLU A 623 -14.19 -28.02 -8.81
C GLU A 623 -13.68 -26.60 -8.49
N TRP A 624 -12.79 -26.04 -9.33
CA TRP A 624 -12.38 -24.64 -9.24
C TRP A 624 -13.56 -23.67 -9.33
N ARG A 625 -14.54 -23.95 -10.20
CA ARG A 625 -15.78 -23.15 -10.30
C ARG A 625 -16.67 -23.23 -9.04
N MET A 626 -16.54 -24.27 -8.22
CA MET A 626 -17.30 -24.43 -6.98
C MET A 626 -16.62 -23.85 -5.74
N SER A 627 -15.32 -23.55 -5.78
CA SER A 627 -14.52 -23.18 -4.60
C SER A 627 -13.92 -21.78 -4.68
N TRP A 628 -14.35 -20.89 -3.77
CA TRP A 628 -13.88 -19.51 -3.65
C TRP A 628 -12.35 -19.37 -3.42
N PHE A 629 -11.70 -20.43 -2.93
CA PHE A 629 -10.28 -20.43 -2.57
C PHE A 629 -9.41 -21.40 -3.39
N ALA A 630 -9.97 -22.07 -4.41
CA ALA A 630 -9.19 -22.95 -5.27
C ALA A 630 -8.31 -22.14 -6.25
N PRO A 631 -7.04 -22.53 -6.48
CA PRO A 631 -6.21 -21.96 -7.54
C PRO A 631 -6.72 -22.42 -8.91
N LYS A 632 -6.71 -21.52 -9.90
CA LYS A 632 -7.16 -21.84 -11.27
C LYS A 632 -6.27 -22.93 -11.91
N PRO A 633 -6.84 -24.01 -12.48
CA PRO A 633 -6.06 -25.08 -13.10
C PRO A 633 -5.17 -24.58 -14.24
N ARG A 634 -3.98 -25.18 -14.38
CA ARG A 634 -3.01 -24.83 -15.41
C ARG A 634 -3.27 -25.62 -16.70
N VAL A 635 -4.07 -25.04 -17.59
CA VAL A 635 -4.17 -25.51 -18.97
C VAL A 635 -2.78 -25.48 -19.61
N ALA A 636 -2.36 -26.59 -20.22
CA ALA A 636 -1.05 -26.67 -20.89
C ALA A 636 -0.99 -25.75 -22.11
N ASN A 637 0.21 -25.23 -22.42
CA ASN A 637 0.43 -24.28 -23.53
C ASN A 637 0.22 -24.95 -24.90
N GLY A 638 -1.04 -25.02 -25.36
CA GLY A 638 -1.42 -25.80 -26.55
C GLY A 638 -2.47 -25.18 -27.47
N GLN A 639 -3.03 -24.00 -27.17
CA GLN A 639 -4.00 -23.32 -28.05
C GLN A 639 -3.83 -21.79 -28.04
N LEU A 640 -3.42 -21.23 -29.18
CA LEU A 640 -3.53 -19.80 -29.48
C LEU A 640 -4.90 -19.55 -30.13
N ALA A 641 -5.90 -19.22 -29.32
CA ALA A 641 -7.20 -18.75 -29.78
C ALA A 641 -7.32 -17.24 -29.49
N THR A 642 -7.50 -16.43 -30.53
CA THR A 642 -7.60 -14.98 -30.42
C THR A 642 -8.87 -14.54 -29.68
N SER A 643 -8.73 -13.59 -28.76
CA SER A 643 -9.86 -12.93 -28.10
C SER A 643 -10.75 -12.22 -29.12
N ILE A 644 -12.04 -12.57 -29.15
CA ILE A 644 -13.08 -11.81 -29.86
C ILE A 644 -13.38 -10.56 -29.02
N PRO A 645 -13.35 -9.34 -29.58
CA PRO A 645 -13.73 -8.13 -28.86
C PRO A 645 -15.26 -8.07 -28.65
N PRO A 646 -15.76 -7.36 -27.63
CA PRO A 646 -17.20 -7.18 -27.42
C PRO A 646 -17.83 -6.28 -28.49
N SER A 647 -19.12 -6.50 -28.70
CA SER A 647 -20.08 -5.58 -29.37
C SER A 647 -21.17 -5.21 -28.39
#